data_AF-A0A852ZAR0-F1
#
_entry.id   AF-A0A852ZAR0-F1
#
_cell.length_a   1.000
_cell.length_b   1.000
_cell.length_c   1.000
_cell.angle_alpha   90.00
_cell.angle_beta   90.00
_cell.angle_gamma   90.00
#
_symmetry.space_group_name_H-M   'P 1'
#
loop_
_entity.id
_entity.type
_entity.pdbx_description
1 polymer ?
#
loop_
_entity_poly.entity_id
_entity_poly.type
_entity_poly.pdbx_seq_one_letter_code
_entity_poly.pdbx_strand_id
1 'polypeptide(L)'
;MPRPFELPGFYMPYSARLNPHVTAARVHSKQWALDMGMLTDDEAPGETAVWSEADFDEHDYALLCGYTHPDATAPRLKLVTDWYVWAFFLDDYFLDRHKRTDRPDLAGEYLRGLERFMPTRPTKSPQRPGDPVERGLSDLWARTAGQMSPGWSLRFAESTRNLFEGLVRELVNIASDRVPNPIDHIETHREFGGAQWAAHLVEYAREAELPPSMAHTHPLRVLADAFSDGVHLRNDLFSYQRETQEEGEVNNGVLVIEHFFECSPQRAADITNDLLTSRLHRFDETAAAALPPLFVEHALEPAGRADVLGYVQGLRDWQAGGHEWHSLSSRYMSSEPSGPPEISRLLGLPSRTGMSALPPEQCPPGAITDTTRDRPTGRERNRPFEPTDSRPPHEVAPNPLLNQLREHTRSWVERHGLLETTVWNEDTFAATDHALYAALTRPDAGEAELTLVADWHIWADYLDELFVAEFERPRDTAGARIFVDRLLTVLERPPETAPHPSGPAEHALAELLARTRTSMPTHPRRRFTEDLRDFLGNRLREPVDLTRSGIADPVELIGKRGRTGTGGLSLALIRLTMDAPLDDTLHRSRQLRELTRTFAEIGTLRNDLFCRKQEHGAESGNAVLTVQRFLGCDASRAGAVLADLIEARQQRFHHLLTEEIPALRVEHEPSPREDERLDGLLERLETWLAGELSWLLTTGRGSTTGRTTSLASRRTLHGPDASLASTGVPRLPRTRDEAPH
;
A
#
# COMPACT_ATOMS: atom_id res chain seq x y z
N MET A 1 12.77 26.08 -3.26
CA MET A 1 11.41 25.82 -2.75
C MET A 1 11.53 25.05 -1.43
N PRO A 2 10.55 25.11 -0.51
CA PRO A 2 10.57 24.23 0.67
C PRO A 2 10.55 22.77 0.22
N ARG A 3 11.21 21.88 0.98
CA ARG A 3 11.20 20.45 0.69
C ARG A 3 9.78 19.90 0.89
N PRO A 4 9.29 18.99 0.04
CA PRO A 4 7.96 18.39 0.18
C PRO A 4 7.82 17.52 1.44
N PHE A 5 8.91 16.91 1.91
CA PHE A 5 8.97 16.15 3.15
C PHE A 5 10.41 16.07 3.70
N GLU A 6 10.54 15.68 4.97
CA GLU A 6 11.79 15.27 5.59
C GLU A 6 12.09 13.80 5.27
N LEU A 7 13.31 13.52 4.83
CA LEU A 7 13.73 12.14 4.54
C LEU A 7 13.59 11.26 5.80
N PRO A 8 12.98 10.07 5.69
CA PRO A 8 12.78 9.19 6.83
C PRO A 8 14.08 8.52 7.28
N GLY A 9 14.06 7.95 8.49
CA GLY A 9 15.16 7.12 8.99
C GLY A 9 15.24 5.80 8.22
N PHE A 10 16.24 5.66 7.34
CA PHE A 10 16.42 4.46 6.51
C PHE A 10 16.97 3.26 7.31
N TYR A 11 16.42 2.07 7.07
CA TYR A 11 17.02 0.83 7.52
C TYR A 11 18.23 0.47 6.64
N MET A 12 19.43 0.48 7.23
CA MET A 12 20.71 0.25 6.54
C MET A 12 21.43 -0.98 7.13
N PRO A 13 21.08 -2.21 6.69
CA PRO A 13 21.64 -3.45 7.25
C PRO A 13 23.10 -3.71 6.85
N TYR A 14 23.60 -3.03 5.82
CA TYR A 14 24.96 -3.21 5.29
C TYR A 14 25.71 -1.89 5.28
N SER A 15 27.00 -1.92 5.59
CA SER A 15 27.88 -0.76 5.50
C SER A 15 28.45 -0.61 4.10
N ALA A 16 28.33 0.58 3.53
CA ALA A 16 28.92 0.87 2.22
C ALA A 16 30.45 0.87 2.30
N ARG A 17 31.07 0.45 1.19
CA ARG A 17 32.53 0.43 1.00
C ARG A 17 32.82 1.18 -0.29
N LEU A 18 33.94 1.89 -0.36
CA LEU A 18 34.32 2.65 -1.55
C LEU A 18 35.48 1.96 -2.27
N ASN A 19 35.31 1.71 -3.57
CA ASN A 19 36.35 1.14 -4.41
C ASN A 19 37.58 2.08 -4.49
N PRO A 20 38.82 1.58 -4.27
CA PRO A 20 40.02 2.41 -4.31
C PRO A 20 40.33 3.00 -5.71
N HIS A 21 39.67 2.51 -6.76
CA HIS A 21 39.87 2.95 -8.14
C HIS A 21 38.90 4.04 -8.60
N VAL A 22 38.03 4.57 -7.72
CA VAL A 22 37.00 5.58 -8.06
C VAL A 22 37.57 6.80 -8.80
N THR A 23 38.72 7.32 -8.38
CA THR A 23 39.36 8.48 -9.04
C THR A 23 39.79 8.15 -10.46
N ALA A 24 40.30 6.93 -10.71
CA ALA A 24 40.68 6.50 -12.05
C ALA A 24 39.44 6.23 -12.93
N ALA A 25 38.31 5.84 -12.34
CA ALA A 25 37.04 5.70 -13.03
C ALA A 25 36.47 7.06 -13.45
N ARG A 26 36.48 8.09 -12.56
CA ARG A 26 36.04 9.46 -12.88
C ARG A 26 36.71 10.03 -14.12
N VAL A 27 38.05 9.98 -14.15
CA VAL A 27 38.83 10.50 -15.28
C VAL A 27 38.52 9.74 -16.57
N HIS A 28 38.40 8.42 -16.47
CA HIS A 28 38.10 7.56 -17.62
C HIS A 28 36.70 7.83 -18.18
N SER A 29 35.67 7.83 -17.33
CA SER A 29 34.28 7.91 -17.76
C SER A 29 33.94 9.29 -18.34
N LYS A 30 34.57 10.36 -17.83
CA LYS A 30 34.43 11.71 -18.41
C LYS A 30 35.00 11.77 -19.83
N GLN A 31 36.22 11.25 -20.03
CA GLN A 31 36.80 11.17 -21.38
C GLN A 31 35.95 10.32 -22.31
N TRP A 32 35.45 9.18 -21.83
CA TRP A 32 34.58 8.32 -22.62
C TRP A 32 33.27 9.03 -23.02
N ALA A 33 32.64 9.79 -22.12
CA ALA A 33 31.44 10.56 -22.42
C ALA A 33 31.68 11.64 -23.49
N LEU A 34 32.84 12.32 -23.46
CA LEU A 34 33.28 13.23 -24.52
C LEU A 34 33.45 12.51 -25.86
N ASP A 35 34.13 11.35 -25.85
CA ASP A 35 34.39 10.56 -27.07
C ASP A 35 33.08 10.06 -27.71
N MET A 36 32.06 9.75 -26.89
CA MET A 36 30.73 9.36 -27.37
C MET A 36 29.87 10.55 -27.80
N GLY A 37 30.30 11.79 -27.52
CA GLY A 37 29.54 13.01 -27.81
C GLY A 37 28.32 13.20 -26.90
N MET A 38 28.38 12.68 -25.67
CA MET A 38 27.36 12.93 -24.63
C MET A 38 27.54 14.30 -23.96
N LEU A 39 28.76 14.84 -24.02
CA LEU A 39 29.15 16.16 -23.53
C LEU A 39 29.57 17.02 -24.72
N THR A 40 29.24 18.31 -24.71
CA THR A 40 29.78 19.28 -25.67
C THR A 40 30.68 20.30 -24.98
N ASP A 41 31.73 20.72 -25.67
CA ASP A 41 32.36 22.01 -25.41
C ASP A 41 31.37 23.14 -25.79
N ASP A 42 31.24 24.17 -24.94
CA ASP A 42 30.31 25.32 -25.08
C ASP A 42 30.38 26.09 -26.42
N GLU A 43 31.27 25.71 -27.36
CA GLU A 43 31.54 26.43 -28.62
C GLU A 43 31.03 25.74 -29.90
N ALA A 44 30.38 24.57 -29.84
CA ALA A 44 29.87 23.88 -31.05
C ALA A 44 28.45 24.38 -31.45
N PRO A 45 28.26 25.07 -32.59
CA PRO A 45 26.94 25.55 -32.99
C PRO A 45 26.16 24.46 -33.73
N GLY A 46 25.06 23.96 -33.14
CA GLY A 46 24.01 23.26 -33.89
C GLY A 46 23.19 22.22 -33.12
N GLU A 47 23.76 21.56 -32.12
CA GLU A 47 23.05 20.58 -31.27
C GLU A 47 23.46 20.83 -29.81
N THR A 48 22.54 21.33 -28.99
CA THR A 48 22.77 21.47 -27.55
C THR A 48 22.90 20.07 -26.93
N ALA A 49 24.06 19.75 -26.35
CA ALA A 49 24.20 18.53 -25.56
C ALA A 49 23.20 18.52 -24.40
N VAL A 50 22.80 17.32 -24.00
CA VAL A 50 21.91 17.12 -22.85
C VAL A 50 22.60 17.47 -21.54
N TRP A 51 23.93 17.22 -21.46
CA TRP A 51 24.75 17.53 -20.30
C TRP A 51 25.94 18.42 -20.67
N SER A 52 26.26 19.35 -19.78
CA SER A 52 27.56 20.01 -19.71
C SER A 52 28.57 19.15 -18.93
N GLU A 53 29.87 19.51 -19.01
CA GLU A 53 30.87 18.88 -18.14
C GLU A 53 30.59 19.11 -16.64
N ALA A 54 29.98 20.25 -16.29
CA ALA A 54 29.63 20.56 -14.91
C ALA A 54 28.53 19.62 -14.41
N ASP A 55 27.48 19.40 -15.20
CA ASP A 55 26.41 18.45 -14.87
C ASP A 55 26.99 17.04 -14.65
N PHE A 56 27.89 16.60 -15.53
CA PHE A 56 28.55 15.31 -15.42
C PHE A 56 29.37 15.16 -14.13
N ASP A 57 30.17 16.18 -13.80
CA ASP A 57 31.01 16.18 -12.60
C ASP A 57 30.17 16.23 -11.31
N GLU A 58 29.04 16.93 -11.33
CA GLU A 58 28.09 17.01 -10.21
C GLU A 58 27.33 15.70 -9.98
N HIS A 59 26.92 14.99 -11.04
CA HIS A 59 26.25 13.70 -10.93
C HIS A 59 27.17 12.61 -10.33
N ASP A 60 28.46 12.64 -10.66
CA ASP A 60 29.51 11.73 -10.16
C ASP A 60 29.14 10.23 -10.21
N TYR A 61 28.81 9.74 -11.41
CA TYR A 61 28.47 8.32 -11.63
C TYR A 61 29.61 7.35 -11.31
N ALA A 62 30.85 7.82 -11.32
CA ALA A 62 31.99 7.03 -10.88
C ALA A 62 31.95 6.79 -9.36
N LEU A 63 31.50 7.75 -8.55
CA LEU A 63 31.27 7.56 -7.12
C LEU A 63 30.15 6.55 -6.85
N LEU A 64 29.04 6.63 -7.59
CA LEU A 64 27.99 5.60 -7.56
C LEU A 64 28.58 4.21 -7.82
N CYS A 65 29.33 4.04 -8.90
CA CYS A 65 29.93 2.76 -9.26
C CYS A 65 30.98 2.30 -8.25
N GLY A 66 31.76 3.24 -7.70
CA GLY A 66 32.77 2.96 -6.69
C GLY A 66 32.17 2.43 -5.39
N TYR A 67 31.01 2.95 -4.99
CA TYR A 67 30.28 2.47 -3.83
C TYR A 67 29.53 1.16 -4.07
N THR A 68 28.91 1.01 -5.25
CA THR A 68 28.08 -0.16 -5.59
C THR A 68 28.91 -1.39 -6.00
N HIS A 69 30.15 -1.19 -6.46
CA HIS A 69 31.06 -2.26 -6.90
C HIS A 69 32.42 -2.15 -6.18
N PRO A 70 32.46 -2.26 -4.84
CA PRO A 70 33.63 -1.94 -4.02
C PRO A 70 34.83 -2.85 -4.30
N ASP A 71 34.59 -4.08 -4.74
CA ASP A 71 35.63 -5.09 -4.99
C ASP A 71 36.00 -5.23 -6.47
N ALA A 72 35.39 -4.44 -7.36
CA ALA A 72 35.67 -4.52 -8.80
C ALA A 72 37.12 -4.10 -9.12
N THR A 73 37.75 -4.80 -10.06
CA THR A 73 39.06 -4.41 -10.58
C THR A 73 38.97 -3.08 -11.33
N ALA A 74 40.09 -2.35 -11.44
CA ALA A 74 40.09 -1.06 -12.13
C ALA A 74 39.52 -1.10 -13.57
N PRO A 75 39.84 -2.10 -14.43
CA PRO A 75 39.24 -2.20 -15.76
C PRO A 75 37.73 -2.47 -15.73
N ARG A 76 37.25 -3.30 -14.80
CA ARG A 76 35.82 -3.61 -14.66
C ARG A 76 35.04 -2.41 -14.13
N LEU A 77 35.57 -1.72 -13.12
CA LEU A 77 34.94 -0.52 -12.57
C LEU A 77 34.75 0.55 -13.64
N LYS A 78 35.78 0.81 -14.45
CA LYS A 78 35.69 1.75 -15.59
C LYS A 78 34.57 1.39 -16.56
N LEU A 79 34.51 0.14 -17.01
CA LEU A 79 33.47 -0.29 -17.95
C LEU A 79 32.07 -0.22 -17.32
N VAL A 80 31.92 -0.61 -16.05
CA VAL A 80 30.65 -0.48 -15.33
C VAL A 80 30.26 1.00 -15.22
N THR A 81 31.19 1.89 -14.89
CA THR A 81 30.93 3.34 -14.87
C THR A 81 30.45 3.86 -16.23
N ASP A 82 31.08 3.47 -17.33
CA ASP A 82 30.63 3.85 -18.66
C ASP A 82 29.18 3.36 -18.95
N TRP A 83 28.81 2.16 -18.49
CA TRP A 83 27.44 1.65 -18.57
C TRP A 83 26.43 2.49 -17.77
N TYR A 84 26.76 2.90 -16.55
CA TYR A 84 25.88 3.77 -15.76
C TYR A 84 25.76 5.17 -16.37
N VAL A 85 26.87 5.74 -16.84
CA VAL A 85 26.86 7.01 -17.58
C VAL A 85 25.91 6.92 -18.78
N TRP A 86 26.01 5.85 -19.58
CA TRP A 86 25.12 5.65 -20.72
C TRP A 86 23.65 5.50 -20.31
N ALA A 87 23.36 4.75 -19.24
CA ALA A 87 21.99 4.52 -18.80
C ALA A 87 21.31 5.81 -18.30
N PHE A 88 22.01 6.61 -17.49
CA PHE A 88 21.50 7.91 -17.06
C PHE A 88 21.42 8.92 -18.23
N PHE A 89 22.37 8.88 -19.16
CA PHE A 89 22.33 9.74 -20.34
C PHE A 89 21.13 9.40 -21.23
N LEU A 90 20.84 8.11 -21.42
CA LEU A 90 19.67 7.66 -22.16
C LEU A 90 18.38 8.21 -21.54
N ASP A 91 18.24 8.15 -20.22
CA ASP A 91 17.06 8.65 -19.50
C ASP A 91 16.86 10.16 -19.70
N ASP A 92 17.90 10.96 -19.44
CA ASP A 92 17.84 12.42 -19.59
C ASP A 92 17.71 12.84 -21.08
N TYR A 93 18.36 12.13 -22.01
CA TYR A 93 18.22 12.34 -23.46
C TYR A 93 16.79 12.03 -23.92
N PHE A 94 16.20 10.95 -23.41
CA PHE A 94 14.83 10.57 -23.73
C PHE A 94 13.83 11.56 -23.14
N LEU A 95 14.07 12.07 -21.93
CA LEU A 95 13.29 13.14 -21.33
C LEU A 95 13.29 14.41 -22.19
N ASP A 96 14.48 14.90 -22.57
CA ASP A 96 14.67 16.13 -23.35
C ASP A 96 14.08 16.02 -24.76
N ARG A 97 14.37 14.92 -25.47
CA ARG A 97 14.07 14.77 -26.90
C ARG A 97 12.74 14.10 -27.21
N HIS A 98 12.17 13.35 -26.27
CA HIS A 98 10.97 12.56 -26.51
C HIS A 98 9.84 12.79 -25.49
N LYS A 99 10.09 12.74 -24.17
CA LYS A 99 9.01 12.92 -23.17
C LYS A 99 8.39 14.32 -23.22
N ARG A 100 9.18 15.35 -23.56
CA ARG A 100 8.68 16.73 -23.79
C ARG A 100 8.00 16.95 -25.14
N THR A 101 7.80 15.90 -25.94
CA THR A 101 7.18 15.98 -27.27
C THR A 101 5.86 15.20 -27.32
N ASP A 102 4.82 15.73 -27.97
CA ASP A 102 3.50 15.07 -28.09
C ASP A 102 3.50 13.86 -29.07
N ARG A 103 4.59 13.08 -29.16
CA ARG A 103 4.81 12.03 -30.18
C ARG A 103 5.34 10.70 -29.61
N PRO A 104 4.54 9.99 -28.81
CA PRO A 104 4.94 8.72 -28.17
C PRO A 104 5.20 7.59 -29.17
N ASP A 105 4.62 7.66 -30.37
CA ASP A 105 4.82 6.71 -31.47
C ASP A 105 6.29 6.69 -31.94
N LEU A 106 6.88 7.87 -32.15
CA LEU A 106 8.26 8.01 -32.62
C LEU A 106 9.28 7.62 -31.54
N ALA A 107 8.97 7.91 -30.28
CA ALA A 107 9.79 7.55 -29.14
C ALA A 107 9.94 6.02 -29.01
N GLY A 108 8.84 5.28 -29.18
CA GLY A 108 8.86 3.82 -29.18
C GLY A 108 9.60 3.20 -30.37
N GLU A 109 9.53 3.82 -31.56
CA GLU A 109 10.31 3.37 -32.73
C GLU A 109 11.81 3.56 -32.55
N TYR A 110 12.22 4.69 -31.98
CA TYR A 110 13.62 4.98 -31.66
C TYR A 110 14.20 3.94 -30.68
N LEU A 111 13.52 3.70 -29.56
CA LEU A 111 13.96 2.75 -28.54
C LEU A 111 14.04 1.31 -29.05
N ARG A 112 13.04 0.85 -29.84
CA ARG A 112 13.14 -0.45 -30.55
C ARG A 112 14.31 -0.50 -31.52
N GLY A 113 14.74 0.64 -32.04
CA GLY A 113 15.88 0.73 -32.93
C GLY A 113 17.22 0.45 -32.24
N LEU A 114 17.33 0.78 -30.95
CA LEU A 114 18.55 0.58 -30.16
C LEU A 114 18.96 -0.89 -30.04
N GLU A 115 18.00 -1.83 -30.13
CA GLU A 115 18.26 -3.28 -30.09
C GLU A 115 19.27 -3.74 -31.15
N ARG A 116 19.36 -3.03 -32.28
CA ARG A 116 20.29 -3.37 -33.37
C ARG A 116 21.76 -3.23 -32.97
N PHE A 117 22.05 -2.46 -31.92
CA PHE A 117 23.40 -2.26 -31.38
C PHE A 117 23.79 -3.26 -30.29
N MET A 118 22.88 -4.21 -29.96
CA MET A 118 23.15 -5.31 -29.03
C MET A 118 23.03 -6.69 -29.70
N PRO A 119 23.80 -6.98 -30.77
CA PRO A 119 23.68 -8.26 -31.46
C PRO A 119 24.12 -9.41 -30.55
N THR A 120 23.20 -10.34 -30.28
CA THR A 120 23.47 -11.62 -29.59
C THR A 120 23.87 -12.74 -30.57
N ARG A 121 23.83 -12.45 -31.87
CA ARG A 121 24.28 -13.32 -32.96
C ARG A 121 25.08 -12.50 -33.99
N PRO A 122 26.00 -13.11 -34.75
CA PRO A 122 26.75 -12.39 -35.78
C PRO A 122 25.83 -11.71 -36.80
N THR A 123 25.98 -10.40 -36.98
CA THR A 123 25.22 -9.62 -37.97
C THR A 123 26.05 -9.42 -39.24
N LYS A 124 25.41 -9.60 -40.40
CA LYS A 124 26.09 -9.48 -41.71
C LYS A 124 26.29 -8.03 -42.17
N SER A 125 25.64 -7.08 -41.51
CA SER A 125 25.71 -5.65 -41.85
C SER A 125 25.49 -4.81 -40.58
N PRO A 126 26.55 -4.55 -39.78
CA PRO A 126 26.43 -3.67 -38.63
C PRO A 126 26.06 -2.26 -39.09
N GLN A 127 24.99 -1.70 -38.53
CA GLN A 127 24.62 -0.31 -38.78
C GLN A 127 25.62 0.61 -38.10
N ARG A 128 25.89 1.77 -38.70
CA ARG A 128 26.71 2.80 -38.07
C ARG A 128 25.85 3.58 -37.08
N PRO A 129 26.27 3.72 -35.82
CA PRO A 129 25.54 4.53 -34.85
C PRO A 129 25.51 6.00 -35.28
N GLY A 130 24.35 6.62 -35.19
CA GLY A 130 24.09 8.01 -35.58
C GLY A 130 24.32 8.98 -34.43
N ASP A 131 23.58 8.80 -33.32
CA ASP A 131 23.57 9.71 -32.16
C ASP A 131 24.45 9.21 -30.99
N PRO A 132 24.63 10.01 -29.91
CA PRO A 132 25.46 9.62 -28.77
C PRO A 132 25.00 8.36 -28.03
N VAL A 133 23.69 8.11 -27.95
CA VAL A 133 23.12 6.92 -27.29
C VAL A 133 23.47 5.67 -28.08
N GLU A 134 23.27 5.70 -29.40
CA GLU A 134 23.61 4.59 -30.29
C GLU A 134 25.12 4.31 -30.28
N ARG A 135 25.96 5.36 -30.27
CA ARG A 135 27.43 5.23 -30.21
C ARG A 135 27.87 4.57 -28.91
N GLY A 136 27.38 5.08 -27.78
CA GLY A 136 27.68 4.53 -26.45
C GLY A 136 27.27 3.07 -26.34
N LEU A 137 26.04 2.72 -26.76
CA LEU A 137 25.54 1.35 -26.69
C LEU A 137 26.39 0.39 -27.55
N SER A 138 26.74 0.81 -28.76
CA SER A 138 27.57 0.01 -29.67
C SER A 138 28.98 -0.25 -29.10
N ASP A 139 29.62 0.75 -28.48
CA ASP A 139 30.93 0.60 -27.85
C ASP A 139 30.86 -0.31 -26.62
N LEU A 140 29.91 -0.04 -25.73
CA LEU A 140 29.71 -0.78 -24.50
C LEU A 140 29.41 -2.26 -24.76
N TRP A 141 28.50 -2.55 -25.71
CA TRP A 141 28.17 -3.92 -26.08
C TRP A 141 29.39 -4.67 -26.62
N ALA A 142 30.19 -4.04 -27.50
CA ALA A 142 31.39 -4.64 -28.05
C ALA A 142 32.45 -4.94 -26.98
N ARG A 143 32.57 -4.09 -25.96
CA ARG A 143 33.49 -4.26 -24.83
C ARG A 143 33.00 -5.29 -23.82
N THR A 144 31.69 -5.50 -23.66
CA THR A 144 31.13 -6.37 -22.61
C THR A 144 30.77 -7.77 -23.08
N ALA A 145 30.09 -7.92 -24.23
CA ALA A 145 29.47 -9.20 -24.62
C ALA A 145 30.49 -10.34 -24.79
N GLY A 146 31.71 -10.05 -25.22
CA GLY A 146 32.78 -11.05 -25.40
C GLY A 146 33.46 -11.51 -24.10
N GLN A 147 33.20 -10.87 -22.97
CA GLN A 147 33.83 -11.18 -21.68
C GLN A 147 33.00 -12.11 -20.79
N MET A 148 31.73 -12.34 -21.14
CA MET A 148 30.77 -13.12 -20.35
C MET A 148 30.26 -14.32 -21.15
N SER A 149 29.51 -15.23 -20.52
CA SER A 149 28.91 -16.35 -21.23
C SER A 149 27.83 -15.87 -22.22
N PRO A 150 27.55 -16.64 -23.30
CA PRO A 150 26.42 -16.36 -24.18
C PRO A 150 25.07 -16.31 -23.44
N GLY A 151 24.92 -17.10 -22.37
CA GLY A 151 23.72 -17.11 -21.54
C GLY A 151 23.54 -15.80 -20.78
N TRP A 152 24.62 -15.25 -20.22
CA TRP A 152 24.61 -13.93 -19.59
C TRP A 152 24.32 -12.83 -20.61
N SER A 153 24.95 -12.85 -21.79
CA SER A 153 24.70 -11.83 -22.83
C SER A 153 23.23 -11.82 -23.29
N LEU A 154 22.57 -12.98 -23.35
CA LEU A 154 21.14 -13.05 -23.67
C LEU A 154 20.27 -12.40 -22.58
N ARG A 155 20.55 -12.69 -21.30
CA ARG A 155 19.82 -12.09 -20.16
C ARG A 155 20.07 -10.58 -20.08
N PHE A 156 21.32 -10.15 -20.28
CA PHE A 156 21.65 -8.74 -20.24
C PHE A 156 20.98 -7.97 -21.39
N ALA A 157 21.02 -8.49 -22.63
CA ALA A 157 20.26 -7.91 -23.74
C ALA A 157 18.75 -7.86 -23.48
N GLU A 158 18.19 -8.87 -22.80
CA GLU A 158 16.79 -8.87 -22.38
C GLU A 158 16.50 -7.79 -21.34
N SER A 159 17.32 -7.65 -20.30
CA SER A 159 17.17 -6.59 -19.31
C SER A 159 17.28 -5.18 -19.91
N THR A 160 18.15 -4.99 -20.90
CA THR A 160 18.27 -3.70 -21.60
C THR A 160 17.06 -3.41 -22.50
N ARG A 161 16.50 -4.44 -23.16
CA ARG A 161 15.22 -4.30 -23.89
C ARG A 161 14.07 -3.95 -22.96
N ASN A 162 14.04 -4.56 -21.77
CA ASN A 162 13.03 -4.24 -20.77
C ASN A 162 13.15 -2.79 -20.27
N LEU A 163 14.36 -2.26 -20.09
CA LEU A 163 14.58 -0.85 -19.76
C LEU A 163 13.98 0.08 -20.83
N PHE A 164 14.16 -0.25 -22.11
CA PHE A 164 13.55 0.50 -23.21
C PHE A 164 12.02 0.47 -23.17
N GLU A 165 11.43 -0.70 -22.93
CA GLU A 165 9.98 -0.83 -22.78
C GLU A 165 9.46 -0.06 -21.55
N GLY A 166 10.24 0.02 -20.48
CA GLY A 166 9.96 0.83 -19.29
C GLY A 166 9.78 2.31 -19.62
N LEU A 167 10.73 2.90 -20.36
CA LEU A 167 10.66 4.29 -20.81
C LEU A 167 9.41 4.59 -21.66
N VAL A 168 8.98 3.64 -22.49
CA VAL A 168 7.74 3.77 -23.27
C VAL A 168 6.50 3.77 -22.36
N ARG A 169 6.48 2.92 -21.33
CA ARG A 169 5.37 2.84 -20.37
C ARG A 169 5.24 4.11 -19.54
N GLU A 170 6.37 4.65 -19.07
CA GLU A 170 6.40 5.92 -18.36
C GLU A 170 5.80 7.04 -19.20
N LEU A 171 6.20 7.12 -20.48
CA LEU A 171 5.68 8.10 -21.43
C LEU A 171 4.16 7.99 -21.62
N VAL A 172 3.61 6.77 -21.68
CA VAL A 172 2.15 6.56 -21.79
C VAL A 172 1.43 7.08 -20.55
N ASN A 173 1.99 6.89 -19.35
CA ASN A 173 1.41 7.39 -18.10
C ASN A 173 1.44 8.92 -18.05
N ILE A 174 2.58 9.53 -18.40
CA ILE A 174 2.70 11.00 -18.50
C ILE A 174 1.70 11.56 -19.51
N ALA A 175 1.64 10.99 -20.72
CA ALA A 175 0.77 11.47 -21.79
C ALA A 175 -0.73 11.33 -21.48
N SER A 176 -1.10 10.44 -20.54
CA SER A 176 -2.48 10.24 -20.11
C SER A 176 -2.79 10.84 -18.74
N ASP A 177 -1.85 11.59 -18.14
CA ASP A 177 -1.95 12.12 -16.77
C ASP A 177 -2.39 11.06 -15.75
N ARG A 178 -1.86 9.84 -15.92
CA ARG A 178 -2.28 8.66 -15.17
C ARG A 178 -1.20 8.26 -14.17
N VAL A 179 -1.44 8.61 -12.91
CA VAL A 179 -0.65 8.05 -11.80
C VAL A 179 -0.93 6.54 -11.69
N PRO A 180 0.08 5.67 -11.80
CA PRO A 180 -0.12 4.23 -11.65
C PRO A 180 -0.54 3.90 -10.22
N ASN A 181 -1.17 2.74 -10.03
CA ASN A 181 -1.46 2.28 -8.67
C ASN A 181 -0.20 1.65 -8.03
N PRO A 182 -0.14 1.50 -6.69
CA PRO A 182 1.06 1.01 -6.00
C PRO A 182 1.57 -0.37 -6.43
N ILE A 183 0.70 -1.28 -6.87
CA ILE A 183 1.10 -2.59 -7.39
C ILE A 183 1.66 -2.46 -8.78
N ASP A 184 0.92 -1.81 -9.69
CA ASP A 184 1.36 -1.61 -11.07
C ASP A 184 2.74 -0.96 -11.09
N HIS A 185 2.98 0.01 -10.20
CA HIS A 185 4.27 0.67 -10.01
C HIS A 185 5.38 -0.33 -9.66
N ILE A 186 5.22 -1.11 -8.60
CA ILE A 186 6.21 -2.10 -8.16
C ILE A 186 6.45 -3.18 -9.21
N GLU A 187 5.39 -3.72 -9.81
CA GLU A 187 5.52 -4.79 -10.81
C GLU A 187 6.17 -4.32 -12.10
N THR A 188 5.81 -3.11 -12.54
CA THR A 188 6.44 -2.47 -13.71
C THR A 188 7.94 -2.28 -13.45
N HIS A 189 8.33 -1.82 -12.27
CA HIS A 189 9.75 -1.67 -11.93
C HIS A 189 10.51 -3.00 -11.85
N ARG A 190 9.90 -4.08 -11.34
CA ARG A 190 10.55 -5.40 -11.33
C ARG A 190 10.85 -5.94 -12.72
N GLU A 191 9.96 -5.68 -13.67
CA GLU A 191 10.09 -6.20 -15.03
C GLU A 191 10.87 -5.28 -15.97
N PHE A 192 10.60 -3.98 -15.89
CA PHE A 192 11.06 -2.96 -16.84
C PHE A 192 11.99 -1.92 -16.22
N GLY A 193 12.21 -1.95 -14.91
CA GLY A 193 13.13 -1.04 -14.22
C GLY A 193 14.61 -1.42 -14.41
N GLY A 194 15.49 -0.44 -14.15
CA GLY A 194 16.93 -0.60 -14.30
C GLY A 194 17.63 -1.51 -13.28
N ALA A 195 16.94 -1.98 -12.23
CA ALA A 195 17.60 -2.77 -11.19
C ALA A 195 18.00 -4.18 -11.65
N GLN A 196 17.21 -4.87 -12.48
CA GLN A 196 17.63 -6.17 -13.04
C GLN A 196 18.85 -6.02 -13.96
N TRP A 197 18.89 -4.94 -14.74
CA TRP A 197 20.06 -4.56 -15.53
C TRP A 197 21.29 -4.32 -14.65
N ALA A 198 21.13 -3.60 -13.52
CA ALA A 198 22.19 -3.39 -12.55
C ALA A 198 22.68 -4.70 -11.90
N ALA A 199 21.77 -5.64 -11.61
CA ALA A 199 22.11 -6.96 -11.07
C ALA A 199 23.00 -7.78 -12.03
N HIS A 200 22.78 -7.66 -13.34
CA HIS A 200 23.68 -8.30 -14.33
C HIS A 200 25.06 -7.65 -14.36
N LEU A 201 25.17 -6.33 -14.18
CA LEU A 201 26.47 -5.66 -14.03
C LEU A 201 27.19 -6.06 -12.74
N VAL A 202 26.45 -6.40 -11.68
CA VAL A 202 27.02 -7.00 -10.46
C VAL A 202 27.65 -8.36 -10.78
N GLU A 203 26.98 -9.24 -11.53
CA GLU A 203 27.58 -10.51 -12.00
C GLU A 203 28.89 -10.25 -12.75
N TYR A 204 28.91 -9.30 -13.69
CA TYR A 204 30.08 -8.92 -14.48
C TYR A 204 31.23 -8.38 -13.62
N ALA A 205 30.94 -7.47 -12.69
CA ALA A 205 31.93 -6.80 -11.86
C ALA A 205 32.58 -7.72 -10.84
N ARG A 206 31.81 -8.68 -10.31
CA ARG A 206 32.22 -9.64 -9.28
C ARG A 206 32.80 -10.94 -9.86
N GLU A 207 32.69 -11.14 -11.17
CA GLU A 207 33.05 -12.40 -11.84
C GLU A 207 32.27 -13.58 -11.28
N ALA A 208 31.01 -13.32 -10.90
CA ALA A 208 30.15 -14.25 -10.17
C ALA A 208 28.86 -14.46 -10.98
N GLU A 209 28.99 -15.00 -12.18
CA GLU A 209 27.85 -15.31 -13.05
C GLU A 209 27.00 -16.40 -12.41
N LEU A 210 25.69 -16.16 -12.32
CA LEU A 210 24.77 -17.16 -11.79
C LEU A 210 24.76 -18.41 -12.69
N PRO A 211 24.91 -19.62 -12.10
CA PRO A 211 24.78 -20.86 -12.85
C PRO A 211 23.42 -20.91 -13.58
N PRO A 212 23.35 -21.34 -14.85
CA PRO A 212 22.10 -21.35 -15.61
C PRO A 212 20.96 -22.15 -14.96
N SER A 213 21.29 -23.24 -14.24
CA SER A 213 20.33 -24.04 -13.48
C SER A 213 19.72 -23.30 -12.29
N MET A 214 20.39 -22.24 -11.81
CA MET A 214 20.01 -21.47 -10.63
C MET A 214 19.30 -20.16 -10.97
N ALA A 215 19.69 -19.50 -12.07
CA ALA A 215 19.24 -18.14 -12.43
C ALA A 215 17.71 -17.97 -12.45
N HIS A 216 16.97 -19.02 -12.77
CA HIS A 216 15.50 -19.00 -12.84
C HIS A 216 14.81 -19.73 -11.68
N THR A 217 15.54 -20.05 -10.61
CA THR A 217 14.94 -20.65 -9.40
C THR A 217 14.12 -19.63 -8.65
N HIS A 218 13.06 -20.08 -7.96
CA HIS A 218 12.17 -19.20 -7.21
C HIS A 218 12.92 -18.34 -6.16
N PRO A 219 13.84 -18.89 -5.32
CA PRO A 219 14.56 -18.08 -4.34
C PRO A 219 15.43 -16.98 -4.95
N LEU A 220 16.10 -17.23 -6.08
CA LEU A 220 16.91 -16.20 -6.74
C LEU A 220 16.05 -15.11 -7.37
N ARG A 221 14.88 -15.45 -7.93
CA ARG A 221 13.91 -14.42 -8.38
C ARG A 221 13.44 -13.55 -7.23
N VAL A 222 13.09 -14.14 -6.08
CA VAL A 222 12.69 -13.37 -4.89
C VAL A 222 13.81 -12.42 -4.42
N LEU A 223 15.07 -12.84 -4.47
CA LEU A 223 16.20 -11.97 -4.14
C LEU A 223 16.36 -10.84 -5.15
N ALA A 224 16.24 -11.13 -6.44
CA ALA A 224 16.33 -10.12 -7.49
C ALA A 224 15.16 -9.11 -7.42
N ASP A 225 13.94 -9.58 -7.17
CA ASP A 225 12.75 -8.73 -6.97
C ASP A 225 12.88 -7.85 -5.72
N ALA A 226 13.30 -8.42 -4.59
CA ALA A 226 13.48 -7.66 -3.35
C ALA A 226 14.61 -6.62 -3.47
N PHE A 227 15.68 -6.97 -4.20
CA PHE A 227 16.72 -6.03 -4.58
C PHE A 227 16.14 -4.90 -5.44
N SER A 228 15.42 -5.25 -6.50
CA SER A 228 14.78 -4.29 -7.43
C SER A 228 13.89 -3.30 -6.70
N ASP A 229 12.96 -3.80 -5.88
CA ASP A 229 12.07 -2.95 -5.09
C ASP A 229 12.87 -2.01 -4.19
N GLY A 230 13.92 -2.51 -3.52
CA GLY A 230 14.73 -1.69 -2.63
C GLY A 230 15.54 -0.61 -3.34
N VAL A 231 15.95 -0.85 -4.59
CA VAL A 231 16.62 0.15 -5.43
C VAL A 231 15.63 1.26 -5.81
N HIS A 232 14.49 0.88 -6.38
CA HIS A 232 13.52 1.83 -6.92
C HIS A 232 12.85 2.65 -5.82
N LEU A 233 12.37 2.02 -4.74
CA LEU A 233 11.73 2.74 -3.63
C LEU A 233 12.66 3.74 -2.93
N ARG A 234 13.96 3.43 -2.90
CA ARG A 234 14.96 4.38 -2.37
C ARG A 234 15.13 5.55 -3.32
N ASN A 235 15.25 5.28 -4.62
CA ASN A 235 15.35 6.34 -5.62
C ASN A 235 14.12 7.26 -5.53
N ASP A 236 12.90 6.69 -5.52
CA ASP A 236 11.63 7.40 -5.40
C ASP A 236 11.63 8.42 -4.24
N LEU A 237 12.15 8.02 -3.07
CA LEU A 237 12.24 8.88 -1.87
C LEU A 237 13.20 10.06 -2.05
N PHE A 238 14.32 9.84 -2.74
CA PHE A 238 15.35 10.86 -2.94
C PHE A 238 15.04 11.78 -4.13
N SER A 239 14.35 11.26 -5.14
CA SER A 239 14.07 11.94 -6.41
C SER A 239 12.72 12.63 -6.49
N TYR A 240 11.80 12.36 -5.55
CA TYR A 240 10.42 12.86 -5.57
C TYR A 240 10.28 14.35 -5.92
N GLN A 241 11.04 15.24 -5.27
CA GLN A 241 10.92 16.67 -5.53
C GLN A 241 11.25 17.02 -6.99
N ARG A 242 12.35 16.49 -7.50
CA ARG A 242 12.82 16.73 -8.87
C ARG A 242 11.81 16.16 -9.87
N GLU A 243 11.45 14.90 -9.69
CA GLU A 243 10.56 14.18 -10.59
C GLU A 243 9.16 14.81 -10.65
N THR A 244 8.55 15.09 -9.50
CA THR A 244 7.17 15.57 -9.46
C THR A 244 7.03 17.08 -9.69
N GLN A 245 7.98 17.91 -9.24
CA GLN A 245 7.86 19.36 -9.29
C GLN A 245 8.57 19.99 -10.50
N GLU A 246 9.60 19.32 -11.05
CA GLU A 246 10.41 19.87 -12.15
C GLU A 246 10.22 19.10 -13.46
N GLU A 247 10.11 17.77 -13.40
CA GLU A 247 10.05 16.92 -14.60
C GLU A 247 8.61 16.57 -15.02
N GLY A 248 7.63 16.66 -14.10
CA GLY A 248 6.25 16.24 -14.34
C GLY A 248 6.11 14.72 -14.43
N GLU A 249 7.04 13.99 -13.82
CA GLU A 249 7.04 12.53 -13.78
C GLU A 249 5.96 12.04 -12.81
N VAL A 250 5.14 11.10 -13.28
CA VAL A 250 4.02 10.51 -12.51
C VAL A 250 4.37 9.12 -11.97
N ASN A 251 5.49 8.54 -12.43
CA ASN A 251 5.96 7.21 -12.05
C ASN A 251 6.94 7.26 -10.88
N ASN A 252 6.52 7.85 -9.76
CA ASN A 252 7.30 7.91 -8.51
C ASN A 252 6.52 7.24 -7.38
N GLY A 253 7.16 6.32 -6.65
CA GLY A 253 6.51 5.52 -5.60
C GLY A 253 5.89 6.34 -4.47
N VAL A 254 6.50 7.47 -4.10
CA VAL A 254 5.92 8.38 -3.09
C VAL A 254 4.67 9.05 -3.64
N LEU A 255 4.69 9.54 -4.88
CA LEU A 255 3.50 10.14 -5.52
C LEU A 255 2.37 9.12 -5.69
N VAL A 256 2.71 7.89 -6.08
CA VAL A 256 1.76 6.79 -6.24
C VAL A 256 1.07 6.46 -4.91
N ILE A 257 1.84 6.39 -3.81
CA ILE A 257 1.31 6.15 -2.46
C ILE A 257 0.49 7.35 -1.96
N GLU A 258 0.95 8.58 -2.21
CA GLU A 258 0.25 9.82 -1.89
C GLU A 258 -1.12 9.85 -2.57
N HIS A 259 -1.17 9.62 -3.89
CA HIS A 259 -2.39 9.63 -4.67
C HIS A 259 -3.34 8.50 -4.25
N PHE A 260 -2.79 7.30 -3.99
CA PHE A 260 -3.61 6.15 -3.67
C PHE A 260 -4.25 6.21 -2.28
N PHE A 261 -3.47 6.58 -1.26
CA PHE A 261 -3.97 6.68 0.12
C PHE A 261 -4.54 8.06 0.47
N GLU A 262 -4.44 9.03 -0.44
CA GLU A 262 -4.86 10.42 -0.26
C GLU A 262 -4.27 11.03 1.03
N CYS A 263 -3.01 10.71 1.29
CA CYS A 263 -2.28 11.21 2.45
C CYS A 263 -1.30 12.32 2.06
N SER A 264 -0.66 12.95 3.05
CA SER A 264 0.34 13.98 2.78
C SER A 264 1.62 13.39 2.17
N PRO A 265 2.44 14.18 1.44
CA PRO A 265 3.73 13.73 0.92
C PRO A 265 4.65 13.13 1.99
N GLN A 266 4.67 13.71 3.20
CA GLN A 266 5.45 13.15 4.33
C GLN A 266 4.97 11.75 4.72
N ARG A 267 3.65 11.56 4.80
CA ARG A 267 3.09 10.26 5.16
C ARG A 267 3.33 9.22 4.07
N ALA A 268 3.22 9.63 2.81
CA ALA A 268 3.53 8.77 1.67
C ALA A 268 5.01 8.35 1.65
N ALA A 269 5.92 9.27 1.97
CA ALA A 269 7.34 8.98 2.11
C ALA A 269 7.62 7.98 3.25
N ASP A 270 6.95 8.13 4.40
CA ASP A 270 7.08 7.17 5.51
C ASP A 270 6.63 5.76 5.09
N ILE A 271 5.46 5.64 4.47
CA ILE A 271 4.91 4.35 3.97
C ILE A 271 5.86 3.73 2.93
N THR A 272 6.42 4.53 2.03
CA THR A 272 7.37 4.09 1.00
C THR A 272 8.66 3.56 1.63
N ASN A 273 9.18 4.22 2.67
CA ASN A 273 10.36 3.76 3.42
C ASN A 273 10.09 2.47 4.21
N ASP A 274 8.85 2.26 4.65
CA ASP A 274 8.46 1.03 5.34
C ASP A 274 8.43 -0.16 4.40
N LEU A 275 7.89 0.06 3.20
CA LEU A 275 7.93 -0.90 2.13
C LEU A 275 9.38 -1.24 1.78
N LEU A 276 10.23 -0.22 1.56
CA LEU A 276 11.67 -0.39 1.34
C LEU A 276 12.31 -1.26 2.43
N THR A 277 12.07 -0.93 3.70
CA THR A 277 12.60 -1.68 4.85
C THR A 277 12.13 -3.13 4.84
N SER A 278 10.85 -3.38 4.55
CA SER A 278 10.29 -4.73 4.44
C SER A 278 10.95 -5.55 3.32
N ARG A 279 11.22 -4.92 2.16
CA ARG A 279 11.91 -5.59 1.04
C ARG A 279 13.35 -5.98 1.38
N LEU A 280 14.07 -5.13 2.11
CA LEU A 280 15.42 -5.46 2.60
C LEU A 280 15.40 -6.61 3.60
N HIS A 281 14.44 -6.65 4.53
CA HIS A 281 14.26 -7.80 5.41
C HIS A 281 13.95 -9.08 4.62
N ARG A 282 13.05 -8.99 3.63
CA ARG A 282 12.71 -10.14 2.77
C ARG A 282 13.92 -10.67 2.01
N PHE A 283 14.79 -9.79 1.54
CA PHE A 283 16.04 -10.16 0.88
C PHE A 283 16.91 -11.00 1.83
N ASP A 284 17.19 -10.53 3.03
CA ASP A 284 18.06 -11.23 3.99
C ASP A 284 17.45 -12.54 4.50
N GLU A 285 16.15 -12.55 4.79
CA GLU A 285 15.43 -13.78 5.18
C GLU A 285 15.51 -14.83 4.07
N THR A 286 15.30 -14.44 2.81
CA THR A 286 15.36 -15.35 1.66
C THR A 286 16.78 -15.88 1.48
N ALA A 287 17.79 -15.01 1.54
CA ALA A 287 19.19 -15.40 1.41
C ALA A 287 19.59 -16.42 2.49
N ALA A 288 19.16 -16.19 3.74
CA ALA A 288 19.51 -17.05 4.87
C ALA A 288 18.74 -18.40 4.85
N ALA A 289 17.44 -18.37 4.56
CA ALA A 289 16.59 -19.55 4.71
C ALA A 289 16.52 -20.41 3.45
N ALA A 290 16.54 -19.80 2.27
CA ALA A 290 16.23 -20.51 1.01
C ALA A 290 17.47 -20.94 0.23
N LEU A 291 18.62 -20.25 0.34
CA LEU A 291 19.83 -20.63 -0.40
C LEU A 291 20.45 -21.96 0.06
N PRO A 292 20.60 -22.24 1.37
CA PRO A 292 21.21 -23.50 1.81
C PRO A 292 20.49 -24.76 1.29
N PRO A 293 19.15 -24.90 1.42
CA PRO A 293 18.46 -26.07 0.86
C PRO A 293 18.50 -26.10 -0.67
N LEU A 294 18.44 -24.94 -1.34
CA LEU A 294 18.54 -24.85 -2.79
C LEU A 294 19.90 -25.36 -3.33
N PHE A 295 21.00 -25.08 -2.62
CA PHE A 295 22.32 -25.62 -2.99
C PHE A 295 22.39 -27.14 -2.89
N VAL A 296 21.65 -27.74 -1.94
CA VAL A 296 21.54 -29.20 -1.79
C VAL A 296 20.67 -29.79 -2.89
N GLU A 297 19.51 -29.19 -3.14
CA GLU A 297 18.55 -29.61 -4.17
C GLU A 297 19.18 -29.69 -5.56
N HIS A 298 19.95 -28.67 -5.93
CA HIS A 298 20.62 -28.60 -7.23
C HIS A 298 22.00 -29.26 -7.25
N ALA A 299 22.41 -29.93 -6.16
CA ALA A 299 23.74 -30.53 -6.00
C ALA A 299 24.88 -29.60 -6.43
N LEU A 300 24.79 -28.32 -6.03
CA LEU A 300 25.68 -27.28 -6.55
C LEU A 300 27.11 -27.49 -6.01
N GLU A 301 28.09 -27.50 -6.91
CA GLU A 301 29.51 -27.62 -6.55
C GLU A 301 30.01 -26.36 -5.81
N PRO A 302 31.12 -26.43 -5.04
CA PRO A 302 31.63 -25.31 -4.26
C PRO A 302 31.84 -24.01 -5.05
N ALA A 303 32.29 -24.10 -6.31
CA ALA A 303 32.46 -22.94 -7.19
C ALA A 303 31.12 -22.26 -7.48
N GLY A 304 30.10 -23.01 -7.91
CA GLY A 304 28.77 -22.45 -8.17
C GLY A 304 28.10 -21.87 -6.91
N ARG A 305 28.38 -22.43 -5.72
CA ARG A 305 27.93 -21.83 -4.45
C ARG A 305 28.62 -20.50 -4.20
N ALA A 306 29.92 -20.40 -4.47
CA ALA A 306 30.69 -19.17 -4.34
C ALA A 306 30.17 -18.09 -5.31
N ASP A 307 29.78 -18.46 -6.54
CA ASP A 307 29.18 -17.54 -7.51
C ASP A 307 27.85 -16.99 -7.00
N VAL A 308 26.94 -17.85 -6.52
CA VAL A 308 25.64 -17.40 -5.98
C VAL A 308 25.82 -16.51 -4.75
N LEU A 309 26.70 -16.87 -3.81
CA LEU A 309 26.98 -16.04 -2.63
C LEU A 309 27.69 -14.74 -3.01
N GLY A 310 28.56 -14.78 -4.02
CA GLY A 310 29.26 -13.63 -4.58
C GLY A 310 28.32 -12.62 -5.20
N TYR A 311 27.33 -13.10 -5.97
CA TYR A 311 26.23 -12.33 -6.52
C TYR A 311 25.38 -11.68 -5.42
N VAL A 312 24.90 -12.47 -4.45
CA VAL A 312 24.07 -11.97 -3.34
C VAL A 312 24.78 -10.88 -2.53
N GLN A 313 26.07 -11.07 -2.23
CA GLN A 313 26.88 -10.04 -1.56
C GLN A 313 27.04 -8.79 -2.44
N GLY A 314 27.21 -8.95 -3.75
CA GLY A 314 27.26 -7.83 -4.68
C GLY A 314 25.96 -7.00 -4.69
N LEU A 315 24.78 -7.65 -4.61
CA LEU A 315 23.51 -6.93 -4.46
C LEU A 315 23.41 -6.17 -3.13
N ARG A 316 23.96 -6.71 -2.04
CA ARG A 316 24.04 -6.01 -0.75
C ARG A 316 24.96 -4.79 -0.81
N ASP A 317 26.14 -4.95 -1.41
CA ASP A 317 27.07 -3.85 -1.63
C ASP A 317 26.43 -2.76 -2.51
N TRP A 318 25.68 -3.15 -3.53
CA TRP A 318 24.92 -2.22 -4.37
C TRP A 318 23.85 -1.46 -3.58
N GLN A 319 23.07 -2.14 -2.75
CA GLN A 319 22.05 -1.48 -1.91
C GLN A 319 22.64 -0.43 -0.97
N ALA A 320 23.74 -0.78 -0.28
CA ALA A 320 24.41 0.17 0.61
C ALA A 320 25.07 1.31 -0.16
N GLY A 321 25.75 0.98 -1.25
CA GLY A 321 26.46 1.98 -2.05
C GLY A 321 25.54 2.95 -2.78
N GLY A 322 24.39 2.45 -3.28
CA GLY A 322 23.36 3.28 -3.87
C GLY A 322 22.82 4.30 -2.87
N HIS A 323 22.58 3.90 -1.61
CA HIS A 323 22.16 4.85 -0.57
C HIS A 323 23.18 5.95 -0.30
N GLU A 324 24.46 5.62 -0.14
CA GLU A 324 25.50 6.64 0.08
C GLU A 324 25.58 7.64 -1.07
N TRP A 325 25.48 7.17 -2.32
CA TRP A 325 25.49 8.07 -3.47
C TRP A 325 24.26 8.98 -3.49
N HIS A 326 23.05 8.48 -3.22
CA HIS A 326 21.85 9.33 -3.15
C HIS A 326 21.96 10.41 -2.05
N SER A 327 22.59 10.07 -0.92
CA SER A 327 22.81 11.00 0.19
C SER A 327 23.86 12.09 -0.11
N LEU A 328 24.70 11.91 -1.13
CA LEU A 328 25.79 12.82 -1.48
C LEU A 328 25.59 13.56 -2.81
N SER A 329 24.89 12.96 -3.76
CA SER A 329 24.69 13.51 -5.11
C SER A 329 23.76 14.73 -5.08
N SER A 330 24.11 15.76 -5.84
CA SER A 330 23.31 16.99 -6.01
C SER A 330 21.98 16.76 -6.74
N ARG A 331 21.79 15.61 -7.39
CA ARG A 331 20.57 15.26 -8.14
C ARG A 331 19.35 15.05 -7.24
N TYR A 332 19.52 14.92 -5.93
CA TYR A 332 18.47 14.48 -5.01
C TYR A 332 18.23 15.45 -3.86
N MET A 333 17.15 15.20 -3.12
CA MET A 333 16.80 15.88 -1.87
C MET A 333 17.75 15.52 -0.72
N SER A 334 19.06 15.69 -0.86
CA SER A 334 20.02 15.38 0.22
C SER A 334 19.82 16.35 1.39
N SER A 335 19.91 15.91 2.65
CA SER A 335 20.04 16.81 3.81
C SER A 335 21.09 17.89 3.52
N GLU A 336 20.82 19.16 3.86
CA GLU A 336 21.87 20.19 3.77
C GLU A 336 23.17 19.63 4.39
N PRO A 337 24.33 19.83 3.74
CA PRO A 337 25.58 19.32 4.28
C PRO A 337 25.74 19.92 5.68
N SER A 338 25.81 19.05 6.68
CA SER A 338 26.22 19.37 8.05
C SER A 338 27.66 19.87 8.04
N GLY A 339 27.90 21.08 7.54
CA GLY A 339 29.22 21.67 7.36
C GLY A 339 30.12 20.93 6.36
N PRO A 340 31.27 21.53 6.01
CA PRO A 340 32.24 20.87 5.15
C PRO A 340 32.76 19.58 5.79
N PRO A 341 33.07 18.54 5.00
CA PRO A 341 33.56 17.27 5.50
C PRO A 341 34.85 17.49 6.33
N GLU A 342 34.81 17.06 7.59
CA GLU A 342 35.95 17.09 8.51
C GLU A 342 37.12 16.16 8.12
N ILE A 343 37.10 15.64 6.89
CA ILE A 343 38.19 14.89 6.27
C ILE A 343 39.27 15.84 5.70
N SER A 344 38.95 17.12 5.45
CA SER A 344 39.95 18.12 5.05
C SER A 344 40.83 18.65 6.20
N ARG A 345 40.53 18.29 7.46
CA ARG A 345 41.38 18.60 8.63
C ARG A 345 42.22 17.42 9.14
N LEU A 346 41.98 16.20 8.63
CA LEU A 346 42.72 15.00 9.06
C LEU A 346 43.97 14.66 8.21
N LEU A 347 44.27 15.45 7.18
CA LEU A 347 45.49 15.34 6.36
C LEU A 347 46.52 16.45 6.67
N GLY A 348 46.60 16.87 7.94
CA GLY A 348 47.68 17.72 8.44
C GLY A 348 49.05 17.07 8.21
N LEU A 349 49.68 17.37 7.08
CA LEU A 349 51.08 17.08 6.80
C LEU A 349 51.95 17.62 7.95
N PRO A 350 52.73 16.79 8.68
CA PRO A 350 53.63 17.30 9.70
C PRO A 350 54.98 17.66 9.10
N SER A 351 55.40 18.91 9.32
CA SER A 351 56.82 19.27 9.31
C SER A 351 57.56 18.43 10.38
N ARG A 352 58.65 17.80 9.92
CA ARG A 352 59.69 17.04 10.64
C ARG A 352 59.84 17.38 12.14
N THR A 353 59.80 16.36 13.02
CA THR A 353 60.93 15.87 13.87
C THR A 353 60.42 14.93 14.99
N GLY A 354 61.12 13.80 15.20
CA GLY A 354 61.31 13.18 16.52
C GLY A 354 60.51 11.92 16.87
N MET A 355 61.21 10.76 16.83
CA MET A 355 61.27 9.63 17.81
C MET A 355 60.03 9.34 18.71
N SER A 356 59.55 8.12 18.95
CA SER A 356 60.20 6.81 19.16
C SER A 356 59.13 5.70 19.17
N ALA A 357 59.55 4.46 18.89
CA ALA A 357 58.76 3.23 18.86
C ALA A 357 58.36 2.69 20.25
N LEU A 358 57.23 1.97 20.33
CA LEU A 358 56.97 0.82 21.24
C LEU A 358 55.93 -0.17 20.61
N PRO A 359 55.93 -1.48 20.98
CA PRO A 359 55.34 -2.60 20.21
C PRO A 359 53.95 -3.05 20.72
N PRO A 360 53.30 -4.08 20.11
CA PRO A 360 51.87 -4.35 20.27
C PRO A 360 51.58 -5.32 21.42
N GLU A 361 50.62 -5.00 22.28
CA GLU A 361 50.02 -6.00 23.18
C GLU A 361 48.51 -5.80 23.39
N GLN A 362 47.79 -6.89 23.10
CA GLN A 362 46.69 -7.44 23.87
C GLN A 362 45.35 -6.67 23.90
N CYS A 363 44.45 -7.17 23.04
CA CYS A 363 43.00 -6.95 23.10
C CYS A 363 42.41 -7.70 24.31
N PRO A 364 41.67 -7.03 25.22
CA PRO A 364 40.71 -7.70 26.08
C PRO A 364 39.31 -7.72 25.41
N PRO A 365 38.49 -8.77 25.62
CA PRO A 365 37.15 -8.86 25.09
C PRO A 365 36.15 -8.13 25.99
N GLY A 366 35.22 -7.38 25.40
CA GLY A 366 33.97 -7.02 26.08
C GLY A 366 33.60 -5.54 26.00
N ALA A 367 32.70 -5.22 25.06
CA ALA A 367 31.49 -4.42 25.29
C ALA A 367 30.76 -4.27 23.94
N ILE A 368 30.08 -5.33 23.50
CA ILE A 368 28.96 -5.18 22.57
C ILE A 368 27.87 -4.51 23.40
N THR A 369 27.74 -3.20 23.26
CA THR A 369 26.58 -2.48 23.78
C THR A 369 25.38 -2.89 22.94
N ASP A 370 24.48 -3.56 23.64
CA ASP A 370 23.17 -4.01 23.25
C ASP A 370 22.40 -2.92 22.48
N THR A 371 22.30 -3.10 21.16
CA THR A 371 21.34 -2.42 20.29
C THR A 371 20.33 -3.45 19.79
N THR A 372 19.80 -4.28 20.70
CA THR A 372 18.52 -4.94 20.47
C THR A 372 17.38 -3.96 20.75
N ARG A 373 17.11 -3.06 19.79
CA ARG A 373 15.76 -2.50 19.68
C ARG A 373 14.88 -3.56 19.01
N ASP A 374 13.99 -4.11 19.83
CA ASP A 374 12.79 -4.90 19.54
C ASP A 374 12.77 -5.66 18.21
N ARG A 375 13.14 -6.95 18.28
CA ARG A 375 12.61 -7.96 17.38
C ARG A 375 11.18 -8.30 17.82
N PRO A 376 10.17 -8.18 16.95
CA PRO A 376 8.87 -8.77 17.25
C PRO A 376 8.97 -10.29 17.12
N THR A 377 8.90 -10.97 18.26
CA THR A 377 8.56 -12.40 18.29
C THR A 377 7.23 -12.61 17.56
N GLY A 378 6.96 -13.80 16.99
CA GLY A 378 5.74 -14.06 16.21
C GLY A 378 4.39 -13.78 16.92
N ARG A 379 4.42 -13.44 18.22
CA ARG A 379 3.27 -12.98 19.00
C ARG A 379 2.95 -11.48 18.85
N GLU A 380 3.91 -10.64 18.46
CA GLU A 380 3.72 -9.18 18.34
C GLU A 380 3.15 -8.73 17.00
N ARG A 381 3.28 -9.53 15.92
CA ARG A 381 2.73 -9.23 14.58
C ARG A 381 1.20 -9.09 14.55
N ASN A 382 0.52 -9.51 15.62
CA ASN A 382 -0.93 -9.54 15.76
C ASN A 382 -1.48 -8.64 16.89
N ARG A 383 -0.72 -7.66 17.40
CA ARG A 383 -1.30 -6.71 18.35
C ARG A 383 -2.50 -5.97 17.69
N PRO A 384 -3.65 -5.84 18.39
CA PRO A 384 -4.75 -5.02 17.93
C PRO A 384 -4.27 -3.58 17.73
N PHE A 385 -4.61 -2.98 16.59
CA PHE A 385 -4.56 -1.54 16.46
C PHE A 385 -5.64 -0.97 17.38
N GLU A 386 -5.26 -0.12 18.32
CA GLU A 386 -6.19 0.70 19.08
C GLU A 386 -6.24 2.06 18.36
N PRO A 387 -7.38 2.43 17.72
CA PRO A 387 -7.50 3.73 17.09
C PRO A 387 -7.35 4.82 18.15
N THR A 388 -6.18 5.42 18.24
CA THR A 388 -5.96 6.60 19.06
C THR A 388 -6.63 7.78 18.35
N ASP A 389 -7.52 8.49 19.08
CA ASP A 389 -8.24 9.70 18.66
C ASP A 389 -9.40 9.58 17.65
N SER A 390 -9.98 8.40 17.43
CA SER A 390 -11.22 8.27 16.64
C SER A 390 -12.48 8.63 17.44
N ARG A 391 -12.58 9.84 18.01
CA ARG A 391 -13.88 10.28 18.55
C ARG A 391 -14.82 10.63 17.40
N PRO A 392 -16.11 10.24 17.46
CA PRO A 392 -17.07 10.74 16.50
C PRO A 392 -17.09 12.27 16.57
N PRO A 393 -17.20 12.97 15.43
CA PRO A 393 -17.17 14.44 15.40
C PRO A 393 -18.27 15.07 16.28
N HIS A 394 -19.38 14.35 16.49
CA HIS A 394 -20.42 14.69 17.46
C HIS A 394 -20.86 13.43 18.23
N GLU A 395 -21.17 13.59 19.52
CA GLU A 395 -21.64 12.50 20.38
C GLU A 395 -23.12 12.20 20.05
N VAL A 396 -23.39 10.97 19.61
CA VAL A 396 -24.76 10.53 19.28
C VAL A 396 -25.32 9.77 20.48
N ALA A 397 -26.39 10.30 21.07
CA ALA A 397 -27.12 9.60 22.11
C ALA A 397 -27.91 8.43 21.50
N PRO A 398 -27.89 7.22 22.09
CA PRO A 398 -28.69 6.12 21.59
C PRO A 398 -30.18 6.40 21.76
N ASN A 399 -30.99 5.93 20.82
CA ASN A 399 -32.44 6.02 20.90
C ASN A 399 -32.99 5.47 22.25
N PRO A 400 -33.97 6.15 22.88
CA PRO A 400 -34.55 5.73 24.16
C PRO A 400 -35.12 4.29 24.18
N LEU A 401 -35.47 3.74 23.02
CA LEU A 401 -36.02 2.38 22.87
C LEU A 401 -34.95 1.28 22.87
N LEU A 402 -33.66 1.59 23.05
CA LEU A 402 -32.55 0.62 22.99
C LEU A 402 -32.79 -0.67 23.80
N ASN A 403 -33.31 -0.57 25.03
CA ASN A 403 -33.53 -1.76 25.85
C ASN A 403 -34.63 -2.67 25.29
N GLN A 404 -35.71 -2.09 24.75
CA GLN A 404 -36.77 -2.85 24.08
C GLN A 404 -36.23 -3.48 22.78
N LEU A 405 -35.38 -2.75 22.06
CA LEU A 405 -34.76 -3.23 20.83
C LEU A 405 -33.80 -4.41 21.08
N ARG A 406 -33.09 -4.43 22.21
CA ARG A 406 -32.26 -5.58 22.62
C ARG A 406 -33.09 -6.84 22.90
N GLU A 407 -34.28 -6.69 23.47
CA GLU A 407 -35.21 -7.80 23.68
C GLU A 407 -35.77 -8.29 22.34
N HIS A 408 -36.22 -7.37 21.49
CA HIS A 408 -36.73 -7.67 20.14
C HIS A 408 -35.71 -8.42 19.30
N THR A 409 -34.50 -7.89 19.17
CA THR A 409 -33.44 -8.48 18.32
C THR A 409 -33.06 -9.88 18.78
N ARG A 410 -32.98 -10.13 20.10
CA ARG A 410 -32.76 -11.48 20.65
C ARG A 410 -33.88 -12.43 20.24
N SER A 411 -35.13 -12.06 20.48
CA SER A 411 -36.27 -12.92 20.11
C SER A 411 -36.38 -13.13 18.60
N TRP A 412 -35.96 -12.16 17.79
CA TRP A 412 -35.96 -12.27 16.34
C TRP A 412 -34.90 -13.28 15.85
N VAL A 413 -33.66 -13.21 16.34
CA VAL A 413 -32.61 -14.16 15.93
C VAL A 413 -32.90 -15.61 16.35
N GLU A 414 -33.48 -15.81 17.54
CA GLU A 414 -33.91 -17.13 18.02
C GLU A 414 -35.00 -17.72 17.12
N ARG A 415 -36.04 -16.92 16.81
CA ARG A 415 -37.16 -17.35 15.97
C ARG A 415 -36.72 -17.78 14.57
N HIS A 416 -35.68 -17.14 14.03
CA HIS A 416 -35.16 -17.43 12.70
C HIS A 416 -34.03 -18.47 12.69
N GLY A 417 -33.66 -19.03 13.85
CA GLY A 417 -32.64 -20.09 13.96
C GLY A 417 -31.23 -19.62 13.62
N LEU A 418 -30.93 -18.32 13.70
CA LEU A 418 -29.61 -17.78 13.34
C LEU A 418 -28.52 -18.20 14.35
N LEU A 419 -28.92 -18.47 15.60
CA LEU A 419 -28.04 -18.94 16.69
C LEU A 419 -27.80 -20.46 16.69
N GLU A 420 -28.53 -21.22 15.87
CA GLU A 420 -28.40 -22.68 15.79
C GLU A 420 -27.40 -23.12 14.70
N THR A 421 -26.53 -22.20 14.28
CA THR A 421 -25.65 -22.39 13.11
C THR A 421 -24.18 -22.53 13.52
N THR A 422 -23.33 -22.90 12.56
CA THR A 422 -21.87 -22.97 12.75
C THR A 422 -21.21 -21.61 12.93
N VAL A 423 -21.96 -20.53 12.68
CA VAL A 423 -21.44 -19.16 12.56
C VAL A 423 -21.65 -18.38 13.84
N TRP A 424 -22.89 -18.35 14.36
CA TRP A 424 -23.25 -17.59 15.56
C TRP A 424 -23.76 -18.47 16.70
N ASN A 425 -23.42 -18.07 17.92
CA ASN A 425 -24.05 -18.50 19.16
C ASN A 425 -24.49 -17.27 19.98
N GLU A 426 -25.10 -17.49 21.15
CA GLU A 426 -25.60 -16.41 22.02
C GLU A 426 -24.51 -15.39 22.38
N ASP A 427 -23.29 -15.85 22.69
CA ASP A 427 -22.20 -14.98 23.10
C ASP A 427 -21.69 -14.12 21.94
N THR A 428 -21.53 -14.70 20.74
CA THR A 428 -21.05 -13.96 19.55
C THR A 428 -22.07 -12.93 19.09
N PHE A 429 -23.37 -13.26 19.17
CA PHE A 429 -24.43 -12.31 18.87
C PHE A 429 -24.50 -11.18 19.91
N ALA A 430 -24.46 -11.51 21.20
CA ALA A 430 -24.54 -10.54 22.27
C ALA A 430 -23.36 -9.53 22.27
N ALA A 431 -22.17 -9.98 21.88
CA ALA A 431 -20.97 -9.13 21.79
C ALA A 431 -21.11 -8.00 20.74
N THR A 432 -21.90 -8.23 19.68
CA THR A 432 -22.04 -7.30 18.56
C THR A 432 -23.11 -6.23 18.82
N ASP A 433 -24.06 -6.47 19.72
CA ASP A 433 -25.12 -5.53 20.13
C ASP A 433 -25.74 -4.75 18.94
N HIS A 434 -26.34 -5.47 17.98
CA HIS A 434 -26.95 -4.86 16.80
C HIS A 434 -28.11 -3.90 17.12
N ALA A 435 -28.72 -4.05 18.30
CA ALA A 435 -29.70 -3.09 18.81
C ALA A 435 -29.04 -1.72 19.10
N LEU A 436 -27.84 -1.72 19.67
CA LEU A 436 -27.06 -0.49 19.86
C LEU A 436 -26.69 0.17 18.52
N TYR A 437 -26.32 -0.61 17.50
CA TYR A 437 -26.07 -0.08 16.15
C TYR A 437 -27.27 0.70 15.61
N ALA A 438 -28.45 0.09 15.62
CA ALA A 438 -29.67 0.75 15.13
C ALA A 438 -30.05 1.96 15.99
N ALA A 439 -29.92 1.87 17.32
CA ALA A 439 -30.23 2.97 18.24
C ALA A 439 -29.29 4.18 18.06
N LEU A 440 -28.03 3.96 17.69
CA LEU A 440 -27.04 5.02 17.46
C LEU A 440 -27.11 5.59 16.05
N THR A 441 -27.39 4.78 15.04
CA THR A 441 -27.52 5.26 13.64
C THR A 441 -28.85 5.95 13.39
N ARG A 442 -29.88 5.66 14.21
CA ARG A 442 -31.25 6.19 14.11
C ARG A 442 -31.76 6.72 15.48
N PRO A 443 -31.14 7.77 16.05
CA PRO A 443 -31.48 8.27 17.38
C PRO A 443 -32.94 8.75 17.51
N ASP A 444 -33.53 9.27 16.43
CA ASP A 444 -34.89 9.85 16.44
C ASP A 444 -35.96 8.95 15.78
N ALA A 445 -35.60 7.73 15.39
CA ALA A 445 -36.53 6.84 14.71
C ALA A 445 -37.59 6.24 15.65
N GLY A 446 -38.78 6.01 15.10
CA GLY A 446 -39.84 5.25 15.76
C GLY A 446 -39.54 3.74 15.81
N GLU A 447 -40.28 3.02 16.65
CA GLU A 447 -40.09 1.58 16.91
C GLU A 447 -40.09 0.71 15.63
N ALA A 448 -41.02 0.96 14.72
CA ALA A 448 -41.15 0.19 13.48
C ALA A 448 -39.94 0.35 12.54
N GLU A 449 -39.35 1.55 12.49
CA GLU A 449 -38.15 1.81 11.71
C GLU A 449 -36.91 1.21 12.38
N LEU A 450 -36.76 1.41 13.70
CA LEU A 450 -35.63 0.89 14.47
C LEU A 450 -35.52 -0.63 14.41
N THR A 451 -36.62 -1.34 14.65
CA THR A 451 -36.65 -2.80 14.59
C THR A 451 -36.30 -3.30 13.19
N LEU A 452 -36.77 -2.62 12.14
CA LEU A 452 -36.46 -3.00 10.76
C LEU A 452 -34.97 -2.77 10.43
N VAL A 453 -34.39 -1.63 10.82
CA VAL A 453 -32.96 -1.34 10.61
C VAL A 453 -32.09 -2.33 11.37
N ALA A 454 -32.43 -2.65 12.62
CA ALA A 454 -31.70 -3.62 13.43
C ALA A 454 -31.73 -5.01 12.77
N ASP A 455 -32.90 -5.50 12.38
CA ASP A 455 -33.06 -6.85 11.83
C ASP A 455 -32.39 -6.98 10.43
N TRP A 456 -32.41 -5.93 9.60
CA TRP A 456 -31.64 -5.91 8.34
C TRP A 456 -30.13 -5.92 8.57
N HIS A 457 -29.64 -5.15 9.55
CA HIS A 457 -28.23 -5.15 9.90
C HIS A 457 -27.78 -6.53 10.42
N ILE A 458 -28.58 -7.16 11.28
CA ILE A 458 -28.35 -8.53 11.76
C ILE A 458 -28.29 -9.51 10.58
N TRP A 459 -29.27 -9.48 9.68
CA TRP A 459 -29.31 -10.39 8.55
C TRP A 459 -28.09 -10.24 7.63
N ALA A 460 -27.67 -9.00 7.35
CA ALA A 460 -26.53 -8.74 6.49
C ALA A 460 -25.21 -9.21 7.11
N ASP A 461 -25.03 -8.96 8.41
CA ASP A 461 -23.85 -9.37 9.14
C ASP A 461 -23.75 -10.89 9.29
N TYR A 462 -24.89 -11.53 9.57
CA TYR A 462 -25.01 -12.99 9.57
C TYR A 462 -24.64 -13.58 8.20
N LEU A 463 -25.20 -13.01 7.14
CA LEU A 463 -24.92 -13.45 5.76
C LEU A 463 -23.43 -13.31 5.44
N ASP A 464 -22.79 -12.23 5.87
CA ASP A 464 -21.36 -11.99 5.70
C ASP A 464 -20.49 -13.06 6.37
N GLU A 465 -20.83 -13.48 7.58
CA GLU A 465 -20.06 -14.51 8.29
C GLU A 465 -20.36 -15.93 7.78
N LEU A 466 -21.62 -16.20 7.44
CA LEU A 466 -22.04 -17.46 6.82
C LEU A 466 -21.34 -17.67 5.48
N PHE A 467 -21.27 -16.64 4.64
CA PHE A 467 -20.68 -16.74 3.31
C PHE A 467 -19.18 -17.08 3.38
N VAL A 468 -18.46 -16.44 4.31
CA VAL A 468 -17.05 -16.73 4.58
C VAL A 468 -16.88 -18.18 5.06
N ALA A 469 -17.72 -18.61 6.02
CA ALA A 469 -17.59 -19.92 6.64
C ALA A 469 -17.90 -21.08 5.69
N GLU A 470 -19.00 -20.97 4.93
CA GLU A 470 -19.54 -22.08 4.12
C GLU A 470 -18.98 -22.10 2.69
N PHE A 471 -18.56 -20.96 2.12
CA PHE A 471 -18.16 -20.90 0.71
C PHE A 471 -16.75 -20.40 0.48
N GLU A 472 -16.33 -19.30 1.10
CA GLU A 472 -14.99 -18.74 0.84
C GLU A 472 -13.89 -19.60 1.44
N ARG A 473 -13.98 -19.96 2.74
CA ARG A 473 -12.97 -20.82 3.39
C ARG A 473 -12.85 -22.20 2.71
N PRO A 474 -13.94 -22.88 2.32
CA PRO A 474 -13.85 -24.14 1.59
C PRO A 474 -13.56 -23.99 0.09
N ARG A 475 -13.59 -22.76 -0.46
CA ARG A 475 -13.49 -22.44 -1.89
C ARG A 475 -14.61 -23.06 -2.75
N ASP A 476 -15.83 -23.14 -2.22
CA ASP A 476 -17.00 -23.67 -2.92
C ASP A 476 -17.75 -22.59 -3.72
N THR A 477 -17.19 -22.25 -4.89
CA THR A 477 -17.78 -21.24 -5.79
C THR A 477 -19.10 -21.67 -6.41
N ALA A 478 -19.29 -22.98 -6.63
CA ALA A 478 -20.53 -23.53 -7.18
C ALA A 478 -21.66 -23.46 -6.14
N GLY A 479 -21.38 -23.84 -4.90
CA GLY A 479 -22.31 -23.70 -3.77
C GLY A 479 -22.69 -22.25 -3.52
N ALA A 480 -21.71 -21.32 -3.54
CA ALA A 480 -21.95 -19.89 -3.41
C ALA A 480 -22.96 -19.38 -4.45
N ARG A 481 -22.79 -19.76 -5.72
CA ARG A 481 -23.68 -19.35 -6.81
C ARG A 481 -25.10 -19.85 -6.58
N ILE A 482 -25.26 -21.14 -6.26
CA ILE A 482 -26.58 -21.73 -5.98
C ILE A 482 -27.25 -21.02 -4.79
N PHE A 483 -26.49 -20.74 -3.73
CA PHE A 483 -27.02 -20.06 -2.55
C PHE A 483 -27.49 -18.63 -2.84
N VAL A 484 -26.69 -17.84 -3.54
CA VAL A 484 -27.06 -16.48 -3.95
C VAL A 484 -28.25 -16.49 -4.92
N ASP A 485 -28.31 -17.44 -5.87
CA ASP A 485 -29.47 -17.59 -6.77
C ASP A 485 -30.77 -17.86 -5.98
N ARG A 486 -30.71 -18.62 -4.89
CA ARG A 486 -31.87 -18.81 -4.00
C ARG A 486 -32.28 -17.51 -3.30
N LEU A 487 -31.33 -16.74 -2.78
CA LEU A 487 -31.61 -15.44 -2.14
C LEU A 487 -32.22 -14.45 -3.15
N LEU A 488 -31.67 -14.38 -4.36
CA LEU A 488 -32.23 -13.58 -5.46
C LEU A 488 -33.64 -14.04 -5.83
N THR A 489 -33.90 -15.35 -5.83
CA THR A 489 -35.24 -15.88 -6.08
C THR A 489 -36.23 -15.45 -5.00
N VAL A 490 -35.83 -15.46 -3.72
CA VAL A 490 -36.65 -14.97 -2.59
C VAL A 490 -36.92 -13.46 -2.73
N LEU A 491 -35.92 -12.70 -3.18
CA LEU A 491 -36.03 -11.26 -3.40
C LEU A 491 -37.03 -10.91 -4.51
N GLU A 492 -36.98 -11.63 -5.63
CA GLU A 492 -37.71 -11.27 -6.86
C GLU A 492 -39.12 -11.85 -6.94
N ARG A 493 -39.39 -12.97 -6.27
CA ARG A 493 -40.70 -13.64 -6.39
C ARG A 493 -41.71 -13.16 -5.34
N PRO A 494 -43.01 -13.10 -5.71
CA PRO A 494 -44.08 -13.00 -4.73
C PRO A 494 -43.99 -14.13 -3.69
N PRO A 495 -44.35 -13.88 -2.40
CA PRO A 495 -44.21 -14.88 -1.33
C PRO A 495 -44.93 -16.20 -1.64
N GLU A 496 -46.01 -16.14 -2.39
CA GLU A 496 -46.86 -17.26 -2.82
C GLU A 496 -46.18 -18.18 -3.86
N THR A 497 -45.15 -17.68 -4.54
CA THR A 497 -44.45 -18.36 -5.66
C THR A 497 -42.95 -18.50 -5.45
N ALA A 498 -42.44 -17.92 -4.36
CA ALA A 498 -41.07 -18.10 -3.91
C ALA A 498 -40.89 -19.55 -3.41
N PRO A 499 -39.77 -20.20 -3.73
CA PRO A 499 -39.46 -21.51 -3.17
C PRO A 499 -39.44 -21.45 -1.63
N HIS A 500 -39.84 -22.53 -0.97
CA HIS A 500 -39.74 -22.60 0.49
C HIS A 500 -38.29 -22.35 0.92
N PRO A 501 -38.03 -21.36 1.80
CA PRO A 501 -36.70 -21.05 2.26
C PRO A 501 -36.02 -22.31 2.82
N SER A 502 -34.77 -22.55 2.40
CA SER A 502 -34.06 -23.80 2.70
C SER A 502 -33.20 -23.72 3.96
N GLY A 503 -32.91 -22.50 4.43
CA GLY A 503 -32.06 -22.24 5.59
C GLY A 503 -32.42 -20.95 6.32
N PRO A 504 -31.77 -20.68 7.47
CA PRO A 504 -32.05 -19.51 8.31
C PRO A 504 -31.95 -18.17 7.58
N ALA A 505 -30.94 -17.99 6.73
CA ALA A 505 -30.74 -16.76 5.96
C ALA A 505 -31.90 -16.46 4.98
N GLU A 506 -32.37 -17.48 4.26
CA GLU A 506 -33.50 -17.33 3.33
C GLU A 506 -34.83 -17.08 4.09
N HIS A 507 -35.03 -17.72 5.25
CA HIS A 507 -36.24 -17.53 6.07
C HIS A 507 -36.31 -16.10 6.62
N ALA A 508 -35.21 -15.61 7.19
CA ALA A 508 -35.10 -14.25 7.69
C ALA A 508 -35.29 -13.22 6.56
N LEU A 509 -34.69 -13.44 5.38
CA LEU A 509 -34.88 -12.56 4.22
C LEU A 509 -36.35 -12.46 3.79
N ALA A 510 -37.05 -13.60 3.70
CA ALA A 510 -38.45 -13.63 3.29
C ALA A 510 -39.35 -12.81 4.24
N GLU A 511 -39.10 -12.91 5.55
CA GLU A 511 -39.81 -12.16 6.59
C GLU A 511 -39.50 -10.67 6.53
N LEU A 512 -38.21 -10.30 6.42
CA LEU A 512 -37.76 -8.92 6.29
C LEU A 512 -38.35 -8.23 5.06
N LEU A 513 -38.41 -8.93 3.93
CA LEU A 513 -39.05 -8.42 2.72
C LEU A 513 -40.55 -8.20 2.91
N ALA A 514 -41.24 -9.11 3.61
CA ALA A 514 -42.66 -8.96 3.93
C ALA A 514 -42.92 -7.75 4.83
N ARG A 515 -42.14 -7.58 5.91
CA ARG A 515 -42.22 -6.42 6.81
C ARG A 515 -41.87 -5.11 6.12
N THR A 516 -40.82 -5.12 5.29
CA THR A 516 -40.45 -3.96 4.48
C THR A 516 -41.58 -3.57 3.52
N ARG A 517 -42.30 -4.55 2.95
CA ARG A 517 -43.47 -4.30 2.11
C ARG A 517 -44.63 -3.68 2.89
N THR A 518 -44.90 -4.11 4.11
CA THR A 518 -46.02 -3.59 4.90
C THR A 518 -45.74 -2.23 5.55
N SER A 519 -44.48 -1.98 5.93
CA SER A 519 -44.13 -0.85 6.79
C SER A 519 -43.55 0.35 6.02
N MET A 520 -43.11 0.18 4.76
CA MET A 520 -42.40 1.23 4.02
C MET A 520 -43.14 1.70 2.74
N PRO A 521 -42.97 2.97 2.31
CA PRO A 521 -43.63 3.51 1.13
C PRO A 521 -43.26 2.77 -0.18
N THR A 522 -44.18 2.71 -1.14
CA THR A 522 -44.03 1.86 -2.34
C THR A 522 -42.80 2.19 -3.19
N HIS A 523 -42.46 3.47 -3.35
CA HIS A 523 -41.38 3.92 -4.23
C HIS A 523 -39.98 3.61 -3.67
N PRO A 524 -39.61 3.98 -2.42
CA PRO A 524 -38.35 3.58 -1.80
C PRO A 524 -38.07 2.06 -1.85
N ARG A 525 -39.12 1.23 -1.69
CA ARG A 525 -38.97 -0.24 -1.74
C ARG A 525 -38.45 -0.79 -3.06
N ARG A 526 -38.84 -0.22 -4.21
CA ARG A 526 -38.39 -0.71 -5.53
C ARG A 526 -36.89 -0.55 -5.66
N ARG A 527 -36.42 0.65 -5.30
CA ARG A 527 -35.01 0.98 -5.30
C ARG A 527 -34.22 0.17 -4.27
N PHE A 528 -34.74 -0.01 -3.07
CA PHE A 528 -34.13 -0.87 -2.06
C PHE A 528 -33.96 -2.33 -2.55
N THR A 529 -34.93 -2.83 -3.33
CA THR A 529 -34.85 -4.16 -3.94
C THR A 529 -33.74 -4.24 -5.00
N GLU A 530 -33.51 -3.17 -5.76
CA GLU A 530 -32.39 -3.06 -6.71
C GLU A 530 -31.05 -3.00 -5.97
N ASP A 531 -30.93 -2.14 -4.97
CA ASP A 531 -29.72 -2.02 -4.13
C ASP A 531 -29.39 -3.36 -3.44
N LEU A 532 -30.40 -4.10 -2.96
CA LEU A 532 -30.22 -5.42 -2.35
C LEU A 532 -29.84 -6.51 -3.36
N ARG A 533 -30.38 -6.44 -4.59
CA ARG A 533 -29.95 -7.33 -5.69
C ARG A 533 -28.48 -7.11 -5.99
N ASP A 534 -28.05 -5.86 -6.08
CA ASP A 534 -26.66 -5.51 -6.34
C ASP A 534 -25.76 -5.99 -5.21
N PHE A 535 -26.14 -5.78 -3.94
CA PHE A 535 -25.44 -6.30 -2.77
C PHE A 535 -25.24 -7.83 -2.82
N LEU A 536 -26.29 -8.59 -3.15
CA LEU A 536 -26.23 -10.04 -3.26
C LEU A 536 -25.39 -10.51 -4.46
N GLY A 537 -25.64 -9.96 -5.65
CA GLY A 537 -24.94 -10.35 -6.88
C GLY A 537 -23.45 -10.03 -6.83
N ASN A 538 -23.08 -8.96 -6.13
CA ASN A 538 -21.69 -8.56 -5.93
C ASN A 538 -20.85 -9.59 -5.17
N ARG A 539 -21.45 -10.49 -4.38
CA ARG A 539 -20.75 -11.59 -3.70
C ARG A 539 -20.26 -12.68 -4.65
N LEU A 540 -20.84 -12.77 -5.85
CA LEU A 540 -20.44 -13.72 -6.88
C LEU A 540 -19.46 -13.16 -7.90
N ARG A 541 -19.13 -11.85 -7.82
CA ARG A 541 -18.15 -11.25 -8.73
C ARG A 541 -16.77 -11.85 -8.50
N GLU A 542 -16.01 -11.95 -9.59
CA GLU A 542 -14.69 -12.58 -9.64
C GLU A 542 -13.79 -12.13 -8.48
N PRO A 543 -12.97 -13.04 -7.93
CA PRO A 543 -11.97 -12.68 -6.93
C PRO A 543 -11.11 -11.55 -7.47
N VAL A 544 -10.63 -10.70 -6.56
CA VAL A 544 -9.71 -9.61 -6.90
C VAL A 544 -8.51 -10.22 -7.64
N ASP A 545 -8.07 -9.58 -8.73
CA ASP A 545 -6.92 -10.05 -9.48
C ASP A 545 -5.72 -10.18 -8.55
N LEU A 546 -5.04 -11.32 -8.65
CA LEU A 546 -3.83 -11.56 -7.90
C LEU A 546 -2.66 -10.93 -8.65
N THR A 547 -1.84 -10.19 -7.93
CA THR A 547 -0.53 -9.73 -8.39
C THR A 547 0.33 -10.91 -8.85
N ARG A 548 1.44 -10.66 -9.57
CA ARG A 548 2.48 -11.67 -9.84
C ARG A 548 3.02 -12.32 -8.57
N SER A 549 3.00 -11.58 -7.45
CA SER A 549 3.37 -12.10 -6.13
C SER A 549 2.26 -12.87 -5.41
N GLY A 550 1.09 -13.05 -6.04
CA GLY A 550 -0.04 -13.80 -5.51
C GLY A 550 -0.78 -13.07 -4.38
N ILE A 551 -0.78 -11.74 -4.36
CA ILE A 551 -1.45 -10.90 -3.36
C ILE A 551 -2.67 -10.26 -4.03
N ALA A 552 -3.80 -10.12 -3.35
CA ALA A 552 -4.94 -9.36 -3.87
C ALA A 552 -4.57 -7.88 -4.03
N ASP A 553 -4.98 -7.26 -5.14
CA ASP A 553 -4.78 -5.83 -5.35
C ASP A 553 -5.55 -4.98 -4.32
N PRO A 554 -4.88 -4.20 -3.42
CA PRO A 554 -5.56 -3.30 -2.49
C PRO A 554 -6.47 -2.28 -3.17
N VAL A 555 -6.16 -1.85 -4.40
CA VAL A 555 -6.93 -0.87 -5.16
C VAL A 555 -8.27 -1.45 -5.57
N GLU A 556 -8.21 -2.58 -6.28
CA GLU A 556 -9.40 -3.27 -6.72
C GLU A 556 -10.19 -3.75 -5.49
N LEU A 557 -9.52 -4.23 -4.44
CA LEU A 557 -10.18 -4.61 -3.20
C LEU A 557 -10.90 -3.43 -2.54
N ILE A 558 -10.23 -2.31 -2.25
CA ILE A 558 -10.86 -1.15 -1.61
C ILE A 558 -12.03 -0.64 -2.46
N GLY A 559 -11.84 -0.54 -3.78
CA GLY A 559 -12.90 -0.16 -4.71
C GLY A 559 -14.07 -1.17 -4.74
N LYS A 560 -13.78 -2.48 -4.69
CA LYS A 560 -14.79 -3.53 -4.58
C LYS A 560 -15.54 -3.40 -3.25
N ARG A 561 -14.83 -3.25 -2.14
CA ARG A 561 -15.38 -3.10 -0.79
C ARG A 561 -16.34 -1.91 -0.70
N GLY A 562 -16.00 -0.75 -1.27
CA GLY A 562 -16.92 0.38 -1.37
C GLY A 562 -18.26 0.08 -2.07
N ARG A 563 -18.28 -0.89 -2.99
CA ARG A 563 -19.48 -1.30 -3.75
C ARG A 563 -20.21 -2.50 -3.14
N THR A 564 -19.49 -3.40 -2.47
CA THR A 564 -20.01 -4.70 -2.04
C THR A 564 -20.16 -4.83 -0.53
N GLY A 565 -19.59 -3.91 0.24
CA GLY A 565 -19.60 -3.92 1.69
C GLY A 565 -20.91 -3.46 2.32
N THR A 566 -20.96 -3.55 3.65
CA THR A 566 -22.11 -3.17 4.49
C THR A 566 -22.51 -1.70 4.29
N GLY A 567 -21.59 -0.82 3.90
CA GLY A 567 -21.89 0.59 3.62
C GLY A 567 -22.91 0.80 2.49
N GLY A 568 -22.93 -0.06 1.47
CA GLY A 568 -23.93 -0.02 0.40
C GLY A 568 -25.34 -0.34 0.92
N LEU A 569 -25.46 -1.33 1.81
CA LEU A 569 -26.72 -1.68 2.45
C LEU A 569 -27.18 -0.59 3.42
N SER A 570 -26.26 0.01 4.18
CA SER A 570 -26.56 1.16 5.06
C SER A 570 -27.18 2.31 4.28
N LEU A 571 -26.62 2.65 3.11
CA LEU A 571 -27.18 3.66 2.21
C LEU A 571 -28.58 3.28 1.71
N ALA A 572 -28.79 2.00 1.36
CA ALA A 572 -30.09 1.50 0.93
C ALA A 572 -31.14 1.61 2.05
N LEU A 573 -30.76 1.30 3.30
CA LEU A 573 -31.63 1.44 4.48
C LEU A 573 -31.96 2.91 4.77
N ILE A 574 -31.00 3.83 4.68
CA ILE A 574 -31.26 5.28 4.81
C ILE A 574 -32.32 5.73 3.82
N ARG A 575 -32.17 5.34 2.55
CA ARG A 575 -33.12 5.70 1.47
C ARG A 575 -34.48 5.04 1.66
N LEU A 576 -34.52 3.82 2.19
CA LEU A 576 -35.77 3.09 2.45
C LEU A 576 -36.64 3.80 3.49
N THR A 577 -36.03 4.47 4.46
CA THR A 577 -36.73 5.17 5.55
C THR A 577 -36.99 6.65 5.28
N MET A 578 -36.78 7.10 4.04
CA MET A 578 -37.21 8.42 3.57
C MET A 578 -38.67 8.40 3.13
N ASP A 579 -39.39 9.49 3.39
CA ASP A 579 -40.81 9.63 3.01
C ASP A 579 -41.03 9.64 1.49
N ALA A 580 -40.06 10.15 0.73
CA ALA A 580 -40.07 10.21 -0.73
C ALA A 580 -38.64 10.21 -1.29
N PRO A 581 -38.43 9.73 -2.52
CA PRO A 581 -37.14 9.82 -3.19
C PRO A 581 -36.80 11.28 -3.51
N LEU A 582 -35.50 11.51 -3.71
CA LEU A 582 -35.03 12.68 -4.42
C LEU A 582 -35.38 12.60 -5.91
N ASP A 583 -35.49 13.74 -6.56
CA ASP A 583 -35.71 13.88 -7.99
C ASP A 583 -34.56 13.26 -8.78
N ASP A 584 -34.86 12.83 -10.00
CA ASP A 584 -33.88 12.13 -10.85
C ASP A 584 -32.67 13.00 -11.21
N THR A 585 -32.82 14.33 -11.21
CA THR A 585 -31.79 15.26 -11.65
C THR A 585 -30.71 15.40 -10.56
N LEU A 586 -31.10 15.77 -9.35
CA LEU A 586 -30.24 15.80 -8.16
C LEU A 586 -29.67 14.42 -7.88
N HIS A 587 -30.50 13.38 -7.99
CA HIS A 587 -30.07 12.01 -7.77
C HIS A 587 -28.93 11.58 -8.72
N ARG A 588 -28.96 12.05 -9.97
CA ARG A 588 -27.93 11.79 -11.00
C ARG A 588 -26.86 12.88 -11.06
N SER A 589 -26.82 13.82 -10.14
CA SER A 589 -25.70 14.76 -10.04
C SER A 589 -24.40 14.02 -9.73
N ARG A 590 -23.27 14.56 -10.20
CA ARG A 590 -21.95 13.98 -9.92
C ARG A 590 -21.65 14.04 -8.42
N GLN A 591 -21.96 15.18 -7.80
CA GLN A 591 -21.70 15.50 -6.40
C GLN A 591 -22.44 14.55 -5.46
N LEU A 592 -23.74 14.31 -5.67
CA LEU A 592 -24.51 13.42 -4.80
C LEU A 592 -24.13 11.93 -4.99
N ARG A 593 -23.78 11.52 -6.21
CA ARG A 593 -23.22 10.18 -6.43
C ARG A 593 -21.89 10.00 -5.71
N GLU A 594 -21.02 11.01 -5.75
CA GLU A 594 -19.75 10.98 -5.03
C GLU A 594 -19.98 10.90 -3.52
N LEU A 595 -20.84 11.77 -2.97
CA LEU A 595 -21.17 11.79 -1.54
C LEU A 595 -21.63 10.42 -1.04
N THR A 596 -22.57 9.80 -1.76
CA THR A 596 -23.13 8.50 -1.36
C THR A 596 -22.15 7.34 -1.55
N ARG A 597 -21.21 7.43 -2.51
CA ARG A 597 -20.10 6.48 -2.64
C ARG A 597 -19.11 6.62 -1.49
N THR A 598 -18.65 7.84 -1.20
CA THR A 598 -17.71 8.10 -0.11
C THR A 598 -18.30 7.67 1.24
N PHE A 599 -19.59 7.89 1.47
CA PHE A 599 -20.31 7.35 2.63
C PHE A 599 -20.16 5.82 2.75
N ALA A 600 -20.47 5.08 1.67
CA ALA A 600 -20.43 3.62 1.68
C ALA A 600 -19.01 3.06 1.86
N GLU A 601 -18.01 3.74 1.28
CA GLU A 601 -16.59 3.43 1.47
C GLU A 601 -16.16 3.62 2.92
N ILE A 602 -16.47 4.76 3.55
CA ILE A 602 -16.11 5.03 4.95
C ILE A 602 -16.64 3.94 5.88
N GLY A 603 -17.93 3.62 5.79
CA GLY A 603 -18.56 2.59 6.64
C GLY A 603 -17.89 1.22 6.45
N THR A 604 -17.65 0.83 5.20
CA THR A 604 -17.01 -0.46 4.90
C THR A 604 -15.56 -0.54 5.38
N LEU A 605 -14.76 0.52 5.17
CA LEU A 605 -13.35 0.55 5.57
C LEU A 605 -13.22 0.60 7.11
N ARG A 606 -14.11 1.32 7.80
CA ARG A 606 -14.17 1.27 9.27
C ARG A 606 -14.51 -0.14 9.75
N ASN A 607 -15.50 -0.78 9.16
CA ASN A 607 -15.81 -2.17 9.51
C ASN A 607 -14.58 -3.07 9.30
N ASP A 608 -13.79 -2.90 8.23
CA ASP A 608 -12.55 -3.66 8.03
C ASP A 608 -11.45 -3.34 9.05
N LEU A 609 -11.32 -2.07 9.44
CA LEU A 609 -10.33 -1.62 10.42
C LEU A 609 -10.58 -2.24 11.81
N PHE A 610 -11.84 -2.21 12.24
CA PHE A 610 -12.25 -2.75 13.53
C PHE A 610 -12.37 -4.28 13.46
N CYS A 611 -13.12 -4.83 12.50
CA CYS A 611 -13.40 -6.25 12.41
C CYS A 611 -12.33 -7.00 11.61
N ARG A 612 -11.20 -7.31 12.25
CA ARG A 612 -10.22 -8.24 11.69
C ARG A 612 -10.77 -9.66 11.70
N LYS A 613 -11.45 -10.06 10.63
CA LYS A 613 -11.74 -11.47 10.37
C LYS A 613 -10.38 -12.19 10.26
N GLN A 614 -10.13 -13.22 11.06
CA GLN A 614 -8.93 -14.06 10.93
C GLN A 614 -9.04 -14.91 9.66
N GLU A 615 -8.92 -14.26 8.50
CA GLU A 615 -8.92 -14.89 7.19
C GLU A 615 -7.49 -15.31 6.85
N HIS A 616 -7.28 -16.63 6.85
CA HIS A 616 -6.03 -17.24 6.48
C HIS A 616 -6.07 -17.52 4.98
N GLY A 617 -5.24 -16.83 4.19
CA GLY A 617 -5.13 -17.05 2.74
C GLY A 617 -4.81 -15.77 1.96
N ALA A 618 -4.25 -15.90 0.76
CA ALA A 618 -3.83 -14.79 -0.10
C ALA A 618 -4.97 -13.83 -0.51
N GLU A 619 -6.21 -14.33 -0.54
CA GLU A 619 -7.42 -13.68 -1.07
C GLU A 619 -8.33 -13.06 0.00
N SER A 620 -7.80 -12.76 1.21
CA SER A 620 -8.64 -12.15 2.27
C SER A 620 -9.41 -10.93 1.77
N GLY A 621 -10.71 -10.88 2.07
CA GLY A 621 -11.59 -9.78 1.71
C GLY A 621 -11.47 -8.56 2.63
N ASN A 622 -10.60 -8.58 3.64
CA ASN A 622 -10.40 -7.49 4.59
C ASN A 622 -9.27 -6.54 4.14
N ALA A 623 -9.56 -5.24 4.08
CA ALA A 623 -8.61 -4.22 3.61
C ALA A 623 -7.32 -4.15 4.44
N VAL A 624 -7.38 -4.29 5.78
CA VAL A 624 -6.18 -4.26 6.64
C VAL A 624 -5.23 -5.40 6.30
N LEU A 625 -5.75 -6.62 6.15
CA LEU A 625 -4.93 -7.79 5.86
C LEU A 625 -4.28 -7.69 4.47
N THR A 626 -4.98 -7.10 3.51
CA THR A 626 -4.47 -6.89 2.16
C THR A 626 -3.38 -5.81 2.14
N VAL A 627 -3.61 -4.67 2.79
CA VAL A 627 -2.58 -3.62 2.98
C VAL A 627 -1.36 -4.19 3.73
N GLN A 628 -1.59 -5.01 4.76
CA GLN A 628 -0.52 -5.66 5.53
C GLN A 628 0.37 -6.53 4.64
N ARG A 629 -0.22 -7.36 3.78
CA ARG A 629 0.53 -8.22 2.84
C ARG A 629 1.24 -7.41 1.78
N PHE A 630 0.56 -6.41 1.24
CA PHE A 630 1.12 -5.52 0.22
C PHE A 630 2.36 -4.79 0.74
N LEU A 631 2.25 -4.15 1.91
CA LEU A 631 3.33 -3.41 2.56
C LEU A 631 4.38 -4.31 3.22
N GLY A 632 4.04 -5.59 3.45
CA GLY A 632 4.89 -6.51 4.20
C GLY A 632 5.17 -6.05 5.63
N CYS A 633 4.20 -5.39 6.27
CA CYS A 633 4.32 -4.81 7.61
C CYS A 633 3.49 -5.59 8.65
N ASP A 634 3.52 -5.15 9.91
CA ASP A 634 2.62 -5.69 10.94
C ASP A 634 1.20 -5.10 10.82
N ALA A 635 0.24 -5.76 11.46
CA ALA A 635 -1.17 -5.38 11.37
C ALA A 635 -1.47 -4.00 12.00
N SER A 636 -0.67 -3.54 12.97
CA SER A 636 -0.84 -2.21 13.57
C SER A 636 -0.52 -1.13 12.54
N ARG A 637 0.60 -1.30 11.83
CA ARG A 637 1.03 -0.39 10.78
C ARG A 637 0.08 -0.35 9.59
N ALA A 638 -0.37 -1.52 9.12
CA ALA A 638 -1.39 -1.60 8.09
C ALA A 638 -2.71 -0.94 8.50
N GLY A 639 -3.11 -1.10 9.78
CA GLY A 639 -4.27 -0.43 10.35
C GLY A 639 -4.13 1.10 10.35
N ALA A 640 -2.94 1.62 10.68
CA ALA A 640 -2.69 3.05 10.64
C ALA A 640 -2.82 3.64 9.22
N VAL A 641 -2.27 2.96 8.20
CA VAL A 641 -2.43 3.38 6.79
C VAL A 641 -3.89 3.38 6.36
N LEU A 642 -4.65 2.35 6.75
CA LEU A 642 -6.09 2.31 6.48
C LEU A 642 -6.86 3.41 7.21
N ALA A 643 -6.44 3.76 8.44
CA ALA A 643 -7.03 4.85 9.20
C ALA A 643 -6.80 6.20 8.51
N ASP A 644 -5.60 6.46 7.98
CA ASP A 644 -5.30 7.67 7.21
C ASP A 644 -6.21 7.79 5.98
N LEU A 645 -6.41 6.69 5.24
CA LEU A 645 -7.33 6.66 4.10
C LEU A 645 -8.78 6.94 4.52
N ILE A 646 -9.23 6.37 5.65
CA ILE A 646 -10.57 6.65 6.18
C ILE A 646 -10.70 8.14 6.52
N GLU A 647 -9.68 8.75 7.13
CA GLU A 647 -9.68 10.18 7.44
C GLU A 647 -9.75 11.04 6.17
N ALA A 648 -8.96 10.73 5.14
CA ALA A 648 -9.02 11.43 3.86
C ALA A 648 -10.42 11.33 3.21
N ARG A 649 -11.03 10.14 3.24
CA ARG A 649 -12.42 9.92 2.78
C ARG A 649 -13.41 10.74 3.60
N GLN A 650 -13.24 10.85 4.91
CA GLN A 650 -14.08 11.70 5.77
C GLN A 650 -13.95 13.19 5.42
N GLN A 651 -12.73 13.68 5.16
CA GLN A 651 -12.50 15.06 4.74
C GLN A 651 -13.17 15.33 3.37
N ARG A 652 -13.06 14.40 2.41
CA ARG A 652 -13.75 14.49 1.12
C ARG A 652 -15.27 14.51 1.29
N PHE A 653 -15.80 13.65 2.15
CA PHE A 653 -17.23 13.62 2.48
C PHE A 653 -17.69 14.95 3.06
N HIS A 654 -16.95 15.52 4.01
CA HIS A 654 -17.25 16.83 4.59
C HIS A 654 -17.20 17.96 3.55
N HIS A 655 -16.18 17.99 2.69
CA HIS A 655 -16.07 18.99 1.62
C HIS A 655 -17.26 18.92 0.63
N LEU A 656 -17.69 17.70 0.27
CA LEU A 656 -18.89 17.52 -0.55
C LEU A 656 -20.13 18.12 0.13
N LEU A 657 -20.29 17.89 1.44
CA LEU A 657 -21.42 18.44 2.21
C LEU A 657 -21.40 19.96 2.30
N THR A 658 -20.25 20.58 2.55
CA THR A 658 -20.17 22.01 2.87
C THR A 658 -19.94 22.92 1.68
N GLU A 659 -19.32 22.42 0.60
CA GLU A 659 -18.95 23.24 -0.56
C GLU A 659 -19.69 22.82 -1.84
N GLU A 660 -19.59 21.54 -2.23
CA GLU A 660 -20.07 21.10 -3.55
C GLU A 660 -21.59 20.92 -3.61
N ILE A 661 -22.23 20.40 -2.55
CA ILE A 661 -23.69 20.25 -2.51
C ILE A 661 -24.39 21.61 -2.42
N PRO A 662 -23.94 22.60 -1.62
CA PRO A 662 -24.49 23.95 -1.68
C PRO A 662 -24.35 24.60 -3.06
N ALA A 663 -23.21 24.43 -3.74
CA ALA A 663 -23.05 24.89 -5.11
C ALA A 663 -24.04 24.22 -6.08
N LEU A 664 -24.25 22.90 -5.94
CA LEU A 664 -25.26 22.16 -6.70
C LEU A 664 -26.67 22.70 -6.47
N ARG A 665 -27.03 23.07 -5.24
CA ARG A 665 -28.34 23.67 -4.92
C ARG A 665 -28.56 24.99 -5.63
N VAL A 666 -27.54 25.84 -5.70
CA VAL A 666 -27.61 27.12 -6.43
C VAL A 666 -27.80 26.89 -7.93
N GLU A 667 -27.16 25.86 -8.49
CA GLU A 667 -27.29 25.53 -9.92
C GLU A 667 -28.67 24.94 -10.26
N HIS A 668 -29.21 24.06 -9.40
CA HIS A 668 -30.44 23.31 -9.68
C HIS A 668 -31.72 24.00 -9.18
N GLU A 669 -31.62 24.93 -8.24
CA GLU A 669 -32.75 25.64 -7.61
C GLU A 669 -33.90 24.68 -7.21
N PRO A 670 -33.65 23.68 -6.34
CA PRO A 670 -34.66 22.69 -5.99
C PRO A 670 -35.89 23.34 -5.33
N SER A 671 -37.06 22.73 -5.53
CA SER A 671 -38.28 23.19 -4.84
C SER A 671 -38.12 23.07 -3.31
N PRO A 672 -38.82 23.86 -2.49
CA PRO A 672 -38.66 23.81 -1.02
C PRO A 672 -38.84 22.42 -0.41
N ARG A 673 -39.76 21.60 -0.97
CA ARG A 673 -39.96 20.22 -0.53
C ARG A 673 -38.82 19.29 -0.91
N GLU A 674 -38.13 19.61 -1.99
CA GLU A 674 -37.01 18.82 -2.49
C GLU A 674 -35.73 19.17 -1.75
N ASP A 675 -35.56 20.45 -1.40
CA ASP A 675 -34.50 20.92 -0.51
C ASP A 675 -34.63 20.31 0.89
N GLU A 676 -35.84 20.26 1.46
CA GLU A 676 -36.12 19.58 2.75
C GLU A 676 -35.77 18.08 2.72
N ARG A 677 -36.04 17.39 1.60
CA ARG A 677 -35.65 15.98 1.43
C ARG A 677 -34.14 15.81 1.31
N LEU A 678 -33.48 16.74 0.63
CA LEU A 678 -32.03 16.74 0.50
C LEU A 678 -31.40 16.93 1.89
N ASP A 679 -31.83 17.94 2.65
CA ASP A 679 -31.40 18.15 4.04
C ASP A 679 -31.58 16.89 4.89
N GLY A 680 -32.76 16.27 4.82
CA GLY A 680 -33.03 15.04 5.54
C GLY A 680 -32.15 13.85 5.12
N LEU A 681 -31.69 13.78 3.86
CA LEU A 681 -30.71 12.77 3.44
C LEU A 681 -29.33 13.08 4.02
N LEU A 682 -28.87 14.33 3.92
CA LEU A 682 -27.53 14.73 4.38
C LEU A 682 -27.36 14.49 5.88
N GLU A 683 -28.33 14.93 6.69
CA GLU A 683 -28.34 14.74 8.13
C GLU A 683 -28.30 13.25 8.52
N ARG A 684 -29.03 12.41 7.78
CA ARG A 684 -29.05 10.97 8.02
C ARG A 684 -27.73 10.30 7.67
N LEU A 685 -27.05 10.72 6.61
CA LEU A 685 -25.72 10.20 6.26
C LEU A 685 -24.70 10.54 7.35
N GLU A 686 -24.69 11.79 7.83
CA GLU A 686 -23.79 12.22 8.91
C GLU A 686 -24.07 11.49 10.23
N THR A 687 -25.35 11.45 10.64
CA THR A 687 -25.78 10.76 11.87
C THR A 687 -25.45 9.28 11.82
N TRP A 688 -25.63 8.63 10.67
CA TRP A 688 -25.32 7.22 10.50
C TRP A 688 -23.82 6.96 10.67
N LEU A 689 -22.94 7.73 10.01
CA LEU A 689 -21.49 7.55 10.15
C LEU A 689 -21.02 7.79 11.60
N ALA A 690 -21.61 8.74 12.33
CA ALA A 690 -21.28 9.02 13.72
C ALA A 690 -21.78 7.90 14.66
N GLY A 691 -23.00 7.40 14.42
CA GLY A 691 -23.61 6.31 15.16
C GLY A 691 -22.89 4.97 14.96
N GLU A 692 -22.53 4.65 13.72
CA GLU A 692 -21.76 3.47 13.36
C GLU A 692 -20.38 3.46 14.04
N LEU A 693 -19.66 4.59 14.00
CA LEU A 693 -18.36 4.69 14.67
C LEU A 693 -18.50 4.52 16.20
N SER A 694 -19.51 5.16 16.80
CA SER A 694 -19.80 5.03 18.23
C SER A 694 -20.10 3.59 18.61
N TRP A 695 -20.84 2.86 17.77
CA TRP A 695 -21.12 1.45 17.95
C TRP A 695 -19.86 0.58 17.87
N LEU A 696 -19.01 0.78 16.84
CA LEU A 696 -17.75 0.05 16.67
C LEU A 696 -16.80 0.23 17.87
N LEU A 697 -16.68 1.47 18.37
CA LEU A 697 -15.86 1.80 19.54
C LEU A 697 -16.41 1.19 20.83
N THR A 698 -17.74 1.19 21.00
CA THR A 698 -18.39 0.70 22.23
C THR A 698 -18.33 -0.82 22.33
N THR A 699 -18.56 -1.52 21.22
CA THR A 699 -18.59 -2.99 21.19
C THR A 699 -17.19 -3.60 21.15
N GLY A 700 -16.17 -2.82 20.77
CA GLY A 700 -14.80 -3.31 20.67
C GLY A 700 -14.65 -4.43 19.63
N ARG A 701 -15.49 -4.40 18.58
CA ARG A 701 -15.60 -5.40 17.52
C ARG A 701 -14.26 -5.51 16.77
N GLY A 702 -13.33 -6.31 17.30
CA GLY A 702 -11.92 -6.35 16.87
C GLY A 702 -10.87 -6.59 17.95
N SER A 703 -11.18 -6.33 19.22
CA SER A 703 -10.23 -6.53 20.31
C SER A 703 -10.08 -8.02 20.65
N THR A 704 -8.91 -8.60 20.38
CA THR A 704 -8.58 -9.95 20.87
C THR A 704 -8.42 -10.00 22.40
N THR A 705 -8.56 -8.86 23.09
CA THR A 705 -8.52 -8.71 24.54
C THR A 705 -9.89 -8.89 25.22
N GLY A 706 -10.90 -9.37 24.49
CA GLY A 706 -12.24 -9.68 25.03
C GLY A 706 -12.53 -11.17 25.27
N ARG A 707 -11.59 -11.97 25.80
CA ARG A 707 -11.94 -13.28 26.40
C ARG A 707 -11.85 -13.31 27.93
N THR A 708 -11.52 -12.19 28.57
CA THR A 708 -11.50 -12.06 30.03
C THR A 708 -11.72 -10.62 30.48
N THR A 709 -12.94 -10.10 30.34
CA THR A 709 -13.42 -9.03 31.23
C THR A 709 -14.75 -9.49 31.83
N SER A 710 -14.60 -10.19 32.95
CA SER A 710 -15.63 -10.49 33.92
C SER A 710 -16.63 -9.34 34.07
N LEU A 711 -17.92 -9.66 33.89
CA LEU A 711 -19.19 -9.23 34.51
C LEU A 711 -19.25 -8.22 35.69
N ALA A 712 -18.20 -7.46 35.99
CA ALA A 712 -18.09 -6.62 37.19
C ALA A 712 -17.72 -5.18 36.85
N SER A 713 -18.45 -4.54 35.94
CA SER A 713 -18.47 -3.06 35.82
C SER A 713 -19.76 -2.57 35.13
N ARG A 714 -20.93 -3.00 35.61
CA ARG A 714 -22.16 -2.22 35.42
C ARG A 714 -22.22 -1.20 36.55
N ARG A 715 -21.72 0.02 36.32
CA ARG A 715 -22.13 1.17 37.13
C ARG A 715 -23.39 1.75 36.50
N THR A 716 -24.47 1.60 37.26
CA THR A 716 -25.78 2.20 37.07
C THR A 716 -25.69 3.72 36.89
N LEU A 717 -26.22 4.22 35.77
CA LEU A 717 -26.62 5.62 35.61
C LEU A 717 -27.97 5.79 36.33
N HIS A 718 -27.97 6.43 37.50
CA HIS A 718 -29.18 7.03 38.06
C HIS A 718 -29.11 8.55 37.88
N GLY A 719 -30.24 9.11 37.44
CA GLY A 719 -30.45 10.53 37.18
C GLY A 719 -30.39 11.43 38.43
N PRO A 720 -30.59 12.74 38.23
CA PRO A 720 -30.12 13.77 39.14
C PRO A 720 -31.10 14.00 40.28
N ASP A 721 -30.59 14.17 41.50
CA ASP A 721 -31.38 14.70 42.61
C ASP A 721 -30.70 15.90 43.27
N ALA A 722 -31.58 16.81 43.67
CA ALA A 722 -31.32 18.19 44.05
C ALA A 722 -30.61 18.34 45.40
N SER A 723 -29.89 19.47 45.51
CA SER A 723 -29.60 20.28 46.70
C SER A 723 -29.62 19.62 48.09
N LEU A 724 -28.52 19.79 48.83
CA LEU A 724 -28.48 20.69 49.99
C LEU A 724 -27.10 20.67 50.65
N ALA A 725 -26.58 21.87 50.91
CA ALA A 725 -25.39 22.11 51.71
C ALA A 725 -25.64 21.78 53.19
N SER A 726 -24.65 21.20 53.89
CA SER A 726 -23.99 21.85 55.04
C SER A 726 -22.92 20.95 55.70
N THR A 727 -21.72 21.53 55.83
CA THR A 727 -20.82 21.54 57.00
C THR A 727 -20.49 20.25 57.78
N GLY A 728 -19.18 19.93 57.83
CA GLY A 728 -18.46 19.86 59.12
C GLY A 728 -18.26 18.50 59.82
N VAL A 729 -17.17 17.80 59.48
CA VAL A 729 -16.10 17.20 60.35
C VAL A 729 -16.28 17.39 61.89
N PRO A 730 -15.86 16.47 62.83
CA PRO A 730 -14.78 15.45 62.77
C PRO A 730 -14.95 14.05 63.47
N ARG A 731 -14.19 13.09 62.93
CA ARG A 731 -13.25 12.09 63.53
C ARG A 731 -13.43 11.46 64.95
N LEU A 732 -13.45 10.11 64.90
CA LEU A 732 -12.69 9.08 65.68
C LEU A 732 -13.13 8.76 67.15
N PRO A 733 -12.78 7.59 67.77
CA PRO A 733 -11.86 6.51 67.34
C PRO A 733 -12.27 5.02 67.57
N ARG A 734 -11.58 4.13 66.82
CA ARG A 734 -10.98 2.80 67.13
C ARG A 734 -11.49 1.88 68.27
N THR A 735 -11.70 0.60 67.89
CA THR A 735 -11.25 -0.68 68.52
C THR A 735 -11.53 -1.81 67.46
N ARG A 736 -10.60 -2.59 66.87
CA ARG A 736 -9.76 -3.73 67.35
C ARG A 736 -10.45 -4.58 68.41
N ASP A 737 -10.64 -5.88 68.35
CA ASP A 737 -10.32 -7.03 67.48
C ASP A 737 -11.57 -7.95 67.57
N GLU A 738 -11.85 -8.90 66.69
CA GLU A 738 -11.46 -10.31 66.84
C GLU A 738 -12.11 -11.13 65.70
N ALA A 739 -11.36 -12.09 65.19
CA ALA A 739 -11.79 -13.18 64.32
C ALA A 739 -11.40 -14.50 65.04
N PRO A 740 -11.66 -15.68 64.47
CA PRO A 740 -12.93 -16.21 63.98
C PRO A 740 -13.18 -17.64 64.53
N HIS A 741 -14.34 -18.21 64.21
CA HIS A 741 -14.48 -19.65 63.95
C HIS A 741 -15.33 -19.88 62.71
#